data_AF-A0A523VFQ4-F1
#
_entry.id   AF-A0A523VFQ4-F1
#
_cell.length_a   1.000
_cell.length_b   1.000
_cell.length_c   1.000
_cell.angle_alpha   90.00
_cell.angle_beta   90.00
_cell.angle_gamma   90.00
#
_symmetry.space_group_name_H-M   'P 1'
#
loop_
_entity.id
_entity.type
_entity.pdbx_description
1 polymer ?
#
loop_
_entity_poly.entity_id
_entity_poly.type
_entity_poly.pdbx_seq_one_letter_code
_entity_poly.pdbx_strand_id
1 'polypeptide(L)'
;MHSSGGKTGNRAVLCLIALAAAVVVACGVRYARQQALSQTTTISYAATPAEAEWAGNWEFSELGADPSEAGGDSVTIAFSGTDFALRVRRGAYRAYVYVSIDGKAANLLPQDERGAYLVLTSPDETVQVETLPVASHLDDGAHVAVVDAERGWDQWPLVGWSVSQTPQTGLYDWVLTGLGAVAVACLIGAIWWGRLAWMDVAAPASRTETAAPSFVAPWGGDGKLILSLTVVATAAFYFSPWAWLALICLAALAVLVIIRLDAGLALVAATAPFYLQPVALFGRAFSVVETATLLCLASWALRQVFAWRRRHAFPWRRATTLDIAVVLFVATAIASLFVAEQSHVALRELRVLILEPALFFLMLRTSRLRSRQVWRLVDSLVLGGLLVASIGLVQYALGTDIITAEEGFRRLVSIYGSPNSVGLYMGRILPILLAVALLGASRRRRVVYGIVAFPIAATLILSFSKGALLLGAPLSLLALGLLAGGRWLRASLVALVGGAVAAIPLLNTPRFRSLLDTRGGTTFFRIHIWRSSWTMFSDHPWLGVGPDNFLYQYRSRYILPAAWQEPNISQAHNVLLDYATRMGIPGIIAGVWLQCEFWRMALPLRRLRNADHRALAIGLMASMGGFLAHGLVDASYFLIDLAFAFFLTLGLVQWLARSETNA
;
A
#
# COMPACT_ATOMS: atom_id res chain seq x y z
N MET A 1 -24.24 2.04 -40.77
CA MET A 1 -23.12 1.41 -40.02
C MET A 1 -23.64 0.96 -38.65
N HIS A 2 -24.17 -0.26 -38.52
CA HIS A 2 -24.76 -0.78 -37.27
C HIS A 2 -24.43 -2.27 -37.01
N SER A 3 -23.46 -2.87 -37.71
CA SER A 3 -23.15 -4.31 -37.57
C SER A 3 -21.82 -4.64 -36.86
N SER A 4 -21.05 -3.65 -36.38
CA SER A 4 -19.77 -3.90 -35.69
C SER A 4 -19.93 -4.26 -34.20
N GLY A 5 -20.84 -3.57 -33.47
CA GLY A 5 -20.99 -3.75 -32.02
C GLY A 5 -21.53 -5.12 -31.58
N GLY A 6 -22.32 -5.80 -32.43
CA GLY A 6 -22.82 -7.15 -32.14
C GLY A 6 -21.72 -8.22 -32.22
N LYS A 7 -20.74 -8.05 -33.11
CA LYS A 7 -19.63 -9.00 -33.27
C LYS A 7 -18.63 -8.94 -32.11
N THR A 8 -18.40 -7.75 -31.53
CA THR A 8 -17.53 -7.57 -30.37
C THR A 8 -18.17 -8.07 -29.08
N GLY A 9 -19.48 -7.85 -28.90
CA GLY A 9 -20.25 -8.41 -27.78
C GLY A 9 -20.22 -9.94 -27.74
N ASN A 10 -20.44 -10.60 -28.89
CA ASN A 10 -20.39 -12.06 -28.99
C ASN A 10 -19.01 -12.64 -28.63
N ARG A 11 -17.91 -11.94 -28.94
CA ARG A 11 -16.55 -12.36 -28.57
C ARG A 11 -16.28 -12.25 -27.07
N ALA A 12 -16.81 -11.21 -26.42
CA ALA A 12 -16.71 -11.09 -24.97
C ALA A 12 -17.49 -12.21 -24.26
N VAL A 13 -18.69 -12.54 -24.75
CA VAL A 13 -19.51 -13.66 -24.22
C VAL A 13 -18.81 -15.00 -24.43
N LEU A 14 -18.22 -15.26 -25.60
CA LEU A 14 -17.40 -16.46 -25.85
C LEU A 14 -16.23 -16.58 -24.86
N CYS A 15 -15.52 -15.48 -24.58
CA CYS A 15 -14.44 -15.46 -23.60
C CYS A 15 -14.96 -15.79 -22.18
N LEU A 16 -16.14 -15.29 -21.80
CA LEU A 16 -16.77 -15.59 -20.51
C LEU A 16 -17.24 -17.05 -20.40
N ILE A 17 -17.77 -17.63 -21.48
CA ILE A 17 -18.16 -19.06 -21.52
C ILE A 17 -16.92 -19.95 -21.39
N ALA A 18 -15.85 -19.63 -22.12
CA ALA A 18 -14.58 -20.36 -22.02
C ALA A 18 -13.95 -20.24 -20.63
N LEU A 19 -14.03 -19.06 -20.00
CA LEU A 19 -13.62 -18.86 -18.62
C LEU A 19 -14.44 -19.74 -17.65
N ALA A 20 -15.76 -19.75 -17.78
CA ALA A 20 -16.64 -20.58 -16.94
C ALA A 20 -16.34 -22.08 -17.11
N ALA A 21 -16.13 -22.54 -18.35
CA ALA A 21 -15.76 -23.93 -18.61
C ALA A 21 -14.40 -24.29 -17.99
N ALA A 22 -13.39 -23.43 -18.13
CA ALA A 22 -12.08 -23.64 -17.51
C ALA A 22 -12.18 -23.73 -15.97
N VAL A 23 -13.02 -22.89 -15.35
CA VAL A 23 -13.28 -22.93 -13.90
C VAL A 23 -13.96 -24.24 -13.48
N VAL A 24 -14.98 -24.71 -14.21
CA VAL A 24 -15.66 -25.98 -13.90
C VAL A 24 -14.72 -27.17 -13.98
N VAL A 25 -13.90 -27.24 -15.05
CA VAL A 25 -12.90 -28.32 -15.20
C VAL A 25 -11.86 -28.23 -14.08
N ALA A 26 -11.39 -27.02 -13.74
CA ALA A 26 -10.45 -26.82 -12.63
C ALA A 26 -11.03 -27.28 -11.28
N CYS A 27 -12.33 -27.07 -11.03
CA CYS A 27 -13.00 -27.59 -9.84
C CYS A 27 -12.99 -29.14 -9.81
N GLY A 28 -13.29 -29.79 -10.93
CA GLY A 28 -13.23 -31.26 -11.04
C GLY A 28 -11.82 -31.81 -10.81
N VAL A 29 -10.81 -31.19 -11.41
CA VAL A 29 -9.40 -31.57 -11.23
C VAL A 29 -8.93 -31.33 -9.78
N ARG A 30 -9.35 -30.22 -9.15
CA ARG A 30 -9.09 -29.96 -7.72
C ARG A 30 -9.72 -31.00 -6.81
N TYR A 31 -10.96 -31.42 -7.08
CA TYR A 31 -11.64 -32.45 -6.31
C TYR A 31 -10.89 -33.79 -6.40
N ALA A 32 -10.53 -34.21 -7.62
CA ALA A 32 -9.74 -35.43 -7.83
C ALA A 32 -8.36 -35.35 -7.14
N ARG A 33 -7.70 -34.19 -7.20
CA ARG A 33 -6.45 -33.93 -6.48
C ARG A 33 -6.62 -34.05 -4.97
N GLN A 34 -7.68 -33.49 -4.39
CA GLN A 34 -7.97 -33.62 -2.96
C GLN A 34 -8.22 -35.07 -2.55
N GLN A 35 -8.92 -35.84 -3.38
CA GLN A 35 -9.15 -37.25 -3.13
C GLN A 35 -7.83 -38.05 -3.16
N ALA A 36 -6.92 -37.74 -4.09
CA ALA A 36 -5.58 -38.33 -4.09
C ALA A 36 -4.81 -37.96 -2.80
N LEU A 37 -4.81 -36.68 -2.40
CA LEU A 37 -4.16 -36.23 -1.17
C LEU A 37 -4.75 -36.86 0.11
N SER A 38 -6.01 -37.29 0.09
CA SER A 38 -6.62 -37.97 1.25
C SER A 38 -6.00 -39.34 1.56
N GLN A 39 -5.21 -39.90 0.64
CA GLN A 39 -4.46 -41.15 0.83
C GLN A 39 -3.08 -40.92 1.47
N THR A 40 -2.73 -39.68 1.82
CA THR A 40 -1.45 -39.37 2.48
C THR A 40 -1.37 -40.06 3.83
N THR A 41 -0.32 -40.84 4.03
CA THR A 41 0.00 -41.41 5.35
C THR A 41 1.05 -40.54 6.01
N THR A 42 0.84 -40.21 7.29
CA THR A 42 1.76 -39.36 8.07
C THR A 42 2.11 -40.06 9.36
N ILE A 43 3.40 -40.18 9.63
CA ILE A 43 3.93 -40.68 10.89
C ILE A 43 4.63 -39.53 11.59
N SER A 44 4.34 -39.33 12.88
CA SER A 44 4.94 -38.29 13.70
C SER A 44 5.82 -38.90 14.77
N TYR A 45 6.99 -38.29 14.98
CA TYR A 45 8.01 -38.73 15.92
C TYR A 45 8.25 -37.62 16.96
N ALA A 46 8.49 -38.02 18.20
CA ALA A 46 8.91 -37.11 19.26
C ALA A 46 10.43 -36.92 19.21
N ALA A 47 10.90 -35.71 19.52
CA ALA A 47 12.33 -35.41 19.62
C ALA A 47 12.94 -36.12 20.84
N THR A 48 13.40 -37.36 20.66
CA THR A 48 14.01 -38.17 21.72
C THR A 48 15.32 -38.80 21.25
N PRO A 49 16.23 -39.17 22.18
CA PRO A 49 17.51 -39.79 21.84
C PRO A 49 17.41 -41.13 21.08
N ALA A 50 16.27 -41.81 21.12
CA ALA A 50 16.07 -43.10 20.48
C ALA A 50 15.67 -43.01 18.99
N GLU A 51 15.12 -41.86 18.58
CA GLU A 51 14.48 -41.69 17.26
C GLU A 51 15.42 -41.08 16.21
N ALA A 52 16.58 -40.52 16.62
CA ALA A 52 17.52 -39.85 15.74
C ALA A 52 18.94 -39.85 16.32
N GLU A 53 19.93 -39.50 15.49
CA GLU A 53 21.32 -39.33 15.93
C GLU A 53 21.56 -37.86 16.31
N TRP A 54 21.92 -37.62 17.57
CA TRP A 54 22.10 -36.28 18.13
C TRP A 54 23.59 -35.97 18.32
N ALA A 55 23.99 -34.76 17.93
CA ALA A 55 25.34 -34.22 18.15
C ALA A 55 25.26 -32.90 18.92
N GLY A 56 26.19 -32.70 19.85
CA GLY A 56 26.19 -31.55 20.77
C GLY A 56 25.64 -31.89 22.16
N ASN A 57 25.25 -30.88 22.91
CA ASN A 57 24.79 -30.95 24.30
C ASN A 57 23.29 -30.65 24.40
N TRP A 58 22.46 -31.44 23.70
CA TRP A 58 21.00 -31.33 23.76
C TRP A 58 20.45 -31.76 25.12
N GLU A 59 19.48 -31.00 25.64
CA GLU A 59 18.63 -31.41 26.76
C GLU A 59 17.28 -31.92 26.25
N PHE A 60 16.67 -32.85 26.98
CA PHE A 60 15.40 -33.48 26.57
C PHE A 60 14.37 -33.42 27.71
N SER A 61 13.14 -33.05 27.36
CA SER A 61 11.99 -33.08 28.28
C SER A 61 10.70 -33.43 27.55
N GLU A 62 9.57 -33.44 28.28
CA GLU A 62 8.24 -33.58 27.67
C GLU A 62 7.90 -32.46 26.68
N LEU A 63 8.59 -31.32 26.77
CA LEU A 63 8.40 -30.19 25.86
C LEU A 63 9.12 -30.37 24.52
N GLY A 64 10.13 -31.25 24.46
CA GLY A 64 10.96 -31.49 23.27
C GLY A 64 12.46 -31.53 23.59
N ALA A 65 13.26 -31.31 22.56
CA ALA A 65 14.70 -31.16 22.64
C ALA A 65 15.11 -29.68 22.67
N ASP A 66 16.05 -29.34 23.54
CA ASP A 66 16.57 -28.00 23.76
C ASP A 66 18.07 -27.92 23.42
N PRO A 67 18.49 -27.02 22.52
CA PRO A 67 19.90 -26.89 22.15
C PRO A 67 20.67 -26.12 23.22
N SER A 68 21.99 -26.28 23.23
CA SER A 68 22.87 -25.60 24.17
C SER A 68 23.08 -24.12 23.80
N GLU A 69 23.37 -23.28 24.80
CA GLU A 69 23.72 -21.87 24.55
C GLU A 69 25.03 -21.72 23.75
N ALA A 70 25.96 -22.68 23.88
CA ALA A 70 27.23 -22.69 23.15
C ALA A 70 27.03 -22.86 21.63
N GLY A 71 25.91 -23.45 21.22
CA GLY A 71 25.59 -23.75 19.83
C GLY A 71 26.42 -24.89 19.24
N GLY A 72 26.18 -25.17 17.95
CA GLY A 72 26.80 -26.31 17.26
C GLY A 72 26.05 -27.64 17.49
N ASP A 73 24.85 -27.56 18.07
CA ASP A 73 23.96 -28.68 18.29
C ASP A 73 23.21 -29.04 17.00
N SER A 74 23.26 -30.31 16.61
CA SER A 74 22.60 -30.81 15.41
C SER A 74 21.96 -32.18 15.64
N VAL A 75 20.97 -32.49 14.81
CA VAL A 75 20.32 -33.80 14.79
C VAL A 75 20.21 -34.32 13.37
N THR A 76 20.59 -35.59 13.20
CA THR A 76 20.51 -36.34 11.94
C THR A 76 19.37 -37.33 12.02
N ILE A 77 18.39 -37.18 11.14
CA ILE A 77 17.12 -37.91 11.14
C ILE A 77 17.04 -38.72 9.84
N ALA A 78 17.14 -40.04 9.95
CA ALA A 78 16.85 -40.94 8.84
C ALA A 78 15.33 -41.13 8.72
N PHE A 79 14.80 -41.00 7.51
CA PHE A 79 13.37 -41.21 7.25
C PHE A 79 13.11 -41.84 5.89
N SER A 80 11.91 -42.39 5.70
CA SER A 80 11.45 -42.86 4.39
C SER A 80 10.10 -42.24 4.05
N GLY A 81 10.03 -41.49 2.96
CA GLY A 81 8.81 -40.81 2.53
C GLY A 81 9.09 -39.66 1.56
N THR A 82 8.03 -39.02 1.09
CA THR A 82 8.10 -37.97 0.07
C THR A 82 8.11 -36.55 0.64
N ASP A 83 7.73 -36.39 1.91
CA ASP A 83 7.62 -35.09 2.56
C ASP A 83 8.13 -35.16 4.01
N PHE A 84 8.74 -34.07 4.44
CA PHE A 84 9.34 -33.92 5.77
C PHE A 84 8.93 -32.59 6.39
N ALA A 85 8.45 -32.63 7.63
CA ALA A 85 8.04 -31.45 8.38
C ALA A 85 8.61 -31.49 9.81
N LEU A 86 8.95 -30.31 10.34
CA LEU A 86 9.42 -30.17 11.71
C LEU A 86 8.28 -29.68 12.61
N ARG A 87 8.11 -30.34 13.75
CA ARG A 87 7.22 -29.89 14.82
C ARG A 87 8.04 -29.05 15.79
N VAL A 88 7.80 -27.75 15.80
CA VAL A 88 8.60 -26.76 16.52
C VAL A 88 7.76 -25.96 17.50
N ARG A 89 8.37 -25.56 18.62
CA ARG A 89 7.76 -24.68 19.62
C ARG A 89 8.24 -23.26 19.39
N ARG A 90 7.43 -22.41 18.76
CA ARG A 90 7.77 -21.04 18.37
C ARG A 90 7.31 -20.03 19.42
N GLY A 91 7.86 -18.83 19.44
CA GLY A 91 7.50 -17.80 20.44
C GLY A 91 8.13 -16.43 20.24
N ALA A 92 8.08 -15.59 21.28
CA ALA A 92 8.71 -14.26 21.33
C ALA A 92 10.23 -14.31 21.54
N TYR A 93 10.95 -15.12 20.75
CA TYR A 93 12.39 -15.28 20.87
C TYR A 93 13.05 -15.40 19.50
N ARG A 94 14.36 -15.08 19.44
CA ARG A 94 15.17 -15.20 18.22
C ARG A 94 15.90 -16.53 18.22
N ALA A 95 15.50 -17.42 17.32
CA ALA A 95 16.26 -18.62 16.98
C ALA A 95 15.93 -19.07 15.56
N TYR A 96 16.84 -19.85 15.00
CA TYR A 96 16.73 -20.42 13.66
C TYR A 96 17.13 -21.88 13.70
N VAL A 97 16.61 -22.64 12.74
CA VAL A 97 17.04 -24.01 12.50
C VAL A 97 17.40 -24.14 11.04
N TYR A 98 18.63 -24.55 10.74
CA TYR A 98 19.05 -24.83 9.37
C TYR A 98 18.73 -26.27 9.04
N VAL A 99 18.14 -26.51 7.86
CA VAL A 99 17.72 -27.85 7.46
C VAL A 99 18.24 -28.19 6.08
N SER A 100 18.88 -29.36 5.98
CA SER A 100 19.25 -29.97 4.72
C SER A 100 18.66 -31.37 4.61
N ILE A 101 18.27 -31.77 3.39
CA ILE A 101 17.83 -33.11 3.03
C ILE A 101 18.84 -33.66 2.02
N ASP A 102 19.44 -34.80 2.32
CA ASP A 102 20.47 -35.45 1.49
C ASP A 102 21.62 -34.51 1.09
N GLY A 103 22.03 -33.65 2.04
CA GLY A 103 23.08 -32.65 1.84
C GLY A 103 22.68 -31.44 0.99
N LYS A 104 21.41 -31.30 0.60
CA LYS A 104 20.87 -30.14 -0.13
C LYS A 104 19.97 -29.31 0.78
N ALA A 105 19.94 -27.99 0.57
CA ALA A 105 19.02 -27.11 1.29
C ALA A 105 17.56 -27.57 1.10
N ALA A 106 16.81 -27.64 2.21
CA ALA A 106 15.41 -28.04 2.19
C ALA A 106 14.59 -27.12 1.27
N ASN A 107 13.79 -27.71 0.38
CA ASN A 107 13.23 -27.02 -0.78
C ASN A 107 11.99 -26.13 -0.48
N LEU A 108 11.41 -26.21 0.72
CA LEU A 108 10.29 -25.35 1.13
C LEU A 108 10.68 -24.20 2.06
N LEU A 109 11.94 -24.14 2.46
CA LEU A 109 12.44 -23.11 3.37
C LEU A 109 13.14 -21.98 2.60
N PRO A 110 13.00 -20.73 3.07
CA PRO A 110 13.86 -19.63 2.63
C PRO A 110 15.34 -19.96 2.84
N GLN A 111 16.20 -19.38 2.01
CA GLN A 111 17.63 -19.67 2.01
C GLN A 111 18.45 -18.40 2.20
N ASP A 112 19.55 -18.52 2.95
CA ASP A 112 20.62 -17.52 3.04
C ASP A 112 21.96 -18.09 2.54
N GLU A 113 23.08 -17.44 2.86
CA GLU A 113 24.42 -17.89 2.46
C GLU A 113 24.85 -19.22 3.13
N ARG A 114 24.22 -19.62 4.24
CA ARG A 114 24.50 -20.86 4.97
C ARG A 114 23.61 -22.02 4.54
N GLY A 115 22.38 -21.75 4.13
CA GLY A 115 21.46 -22.77 3.63
C GLY A 115 19.99 -22.44 3.86
N ALA A 116 19.15 -23.47 3.81
CA ALA A 116 17.73 -23.36 4.13
C ALA A 116 17.53 -23.20 5.64
N TYR A 117 16.76 -22.18 6.04
CA TYR A 117 16.52 -21.87 7.45
C TYR A 117 15.03 -21.78 7.77
N LEU A 118 14.67 -22.19 8.98
CA LEU A 118 13.35 -22.08 9.58
C LEU A 118 13.42 -21.09 10.74
N VAL A 119 12.52 -20.11 10.75
CA VAL A 119 12.46 -19.07 11.79
C VAL A 119 11.57 -19.51 12.96
N LEU A 120 12.11 -19.47 14.17
CA LEU A 120 11.39 -19.91 15.38
C LEU A 120 10.63 -18.78 16.09
N THR A 121 10.80 -17.53 15.66
CA THR A 121 9.93 -16.44 16.10
C THR A 121 8.52 -16.64 15.54
N SER A 122 7.49 -16.62 16.39
CA SER A 122 6.09 -16.76 15.94
C SER A 122 5.57 -15.46 15.29
N PRO A 123 4.54 -15.54 14.42
CA PRO A 123 4.00 -14.37 13.73
C PRO A 123 3.50 -13.28 14.68
N ASP A 124 2.83 -13.67 15.76
CA ASP A 124 2.20 -12.81 16.75
C ASP A 124 2.99 -12.72 18.08
N GLU A 125 4.20 -13.27 18.13
CA GLU A 125 5.05 -13.34 19.32
C GLU A 125 4.42 -14.16 20.48
N THR A 126 3.42 -15.00 20.21
CA THR A 126 2.88 -15.93 21.23
C THR A 126 3.53 -17.30 21.15
N VAL A 127 3.58 -18.03 22.27
CA VAL A 127 4.14 -19.38 22.30
C VAL A 127 3.16 -20.37 21.67
N GLN A 128 3.61 -21.09 20.65
CA GLN A 128 2.77 -22.03 19.92
C GLN A 128 3.60 -23.21 19.39
N VAL A 129 3.02 -24.41 19.39
CA VAL A 129 3.63 -25.60 18.78
C VAL A 129 3.01 -25.83 17.42
N GLU A 130 3.82 -25.78 16.37
CA GLU A 130 3.38 -25.87 14.98
C GLU A 130 4.18 -26.95 14.25
N THR A 131 3.51 -27.68 13.35
CA THR A 131 4.18 -28.57 12.38
C THR A 131 4.37 -27.80 11.08
N LEU A 132 5.61 -27.45 10.77
CA LEU A 132 5.97 -26.67 9.59
C LEU A 132 6.58 -27.58 8.52
N PRO A 133 6.05 -27.57 7.28
CA PRO A 133 6.64 -28.34 6.19
C PRO A 133 8.00 -27.76 5.82
N VAL A 134 8.99 -28.64 5.68
CA VAL A 134 10.40 -28.28 5.43
C VAL A 134 10.86 -28.78 4.06
N ALA A 135 10.41 -29.97 3.67
CA ALA A 135 10.61 -30.50 2.34
C ALA A 135 9.37 -31.22 1.83
N SER A 136 9.14 -31.13 0.52
CA SER A 136 8.10 -31.89 -0.19
C SER A 136 8.58 -32.32 -1.56
N HIS A 137 7.85 -33.25 -2.19
CA HIS A 137 8.17 -33.77 -3.52
C HIS A 137 9.58 -34.40 -3.60
N LEU A 138 10.00 -35.07 -2.53
CA LEU A 138 11.17 -35.93 -2.54
C LEU A 138 10.85 -37.22 -3.32
N ASP A 139 11.88 -37.90 -3.79
CA ASP A 139 11.72 -39.24 -4.37
C ASP A 139 11.16 -40.19 -3.30
N ASP A 140 10.34 -41.18 -3.68
CA ASP A 140 9.86 -42.14 -2.69
C ASP A 140 11.00 -43.10 -2.31
N GLY A 141 11.47 -43.01 -1.07
CA GLY A 141 12.61 -43.78 -0.61
C GLY A 141 13.18 -43.27 0.71
N ALA A 142 14.40 -43.71 1.02
CA ALA A 142 15.13 -43.32 2.21
C ALA A 142 15.89 -42.00 2.00
N HIS A 143 15.79 -41.13 2.99
CA HIS A 143 16.40 -39.80 3.02
C HIS A 143 17.03 -39.53 4.38
N VAL A 144 17.95 -38.55 4.41
CA VAL A 144 18.56 -38.06 5.64
C VAL A 144 18.32 -36.57 5.77
N ALA A 145 17.62 -36.17 6.83
CA ALA A 145 17.50 -34.77 7.23
C ALA A 145 18.56 -34.42 8.28
N VAL A 146 19.30 -33.33 8.06
CA VAL A 146 20.20 -32.74 9.06
C VAL A 146 19.61 -31.41 9.48
N VAL A 147 19.47 -31.25 10.79
CA VAL A 147 18.80 -30.11 11.43
C VAL A 147 19.79 -29.48 12.41
N ASP A 148 20.34 -28.31 12.06
CA ASP A 148 21.31 -27.58 12.86
C ASP A 148 20.63 -26.43 13.61
N ALA A 149 20.72 -26.43 14.94
CA ALA A 149 20.12 -25.38 15.76
C ALA A 149 21.02 -24.15 15.84
N GLU A 150 20.44 -22.97 15.65
CA GLU A 150 21.05 -21.69 15.97
C GLU A 150 20.21 -20.96 17.03
N ARG A 151 20.73 -20.94 18.26
CA ARG A 151 20.08 -20.40 19.46
C ARG A 151 18.82 -21.21 19.82
N GLY A 152 17.97 -20.64 20.68
CA GLY A 152 16.72 -21.28 21.11
C GLY A 152 16.84 -22.09 22.38
N TRP A 153 17.99 -22.05 23.07
CA TRP A 153 18.15 -22.62 24.42
C TRP A 153 17.11 -22.03 25.39
N ASP A 154 16.73 -22.82 26.39
CA ASP A 154 15.63 -22.60 27.33
C ASP A 154 14.25 -22.45 26.66
N GLN A 155 14.11 -22.71 25.35
CA GLN A 155 12.85 -22.57 24.62
C GLN A 155 12.26 -23.90 24.15
N TRP A 156 12.97 -25.02 24.28
CA TRP A 156 12.53 -26.34 23.83
C TRP A 156 12.05 -26.32 22.36
N PRO A 157 12.84 -25.77 21.41
CA PRO A 157 12.37 -25.38 20.10
C PRO A 157 12.01 -26.55 19.20
N LEU A 158 12.62 -27.74 19.38
CA LEU A 158 12.38 -28.92 18.55
C LEU A 158 11.52 -29.93 19.31
N VAL A 159 10.23 -30.00 18.99
CA VAL A 159 9.28 -30.91 19.64
C VAL A 159 9.29 -32.30 18.97
N GLY A 160 9.58 -32.33 17.67
CA GLY A 160 9.62 -33.57 16.88
C GLY A 160 9.58 -33.30 15.39
N TRP A 161 9.20 -34.31 14.61
CA TRP A 161 9.07 -34.21 13.16
C TRP A 161 7.95 -35.13 12.67
N SER A 162 7.51 -34.92 11.44
CA SER A 162 6.59 -35.81 10.76
C SER A 162 7.05 -36.09 9.35
N VAL A 163 6.86 -37.34 8.94
CA VAL A 163 7.19 -37.86 7.63
C VAL A 163 5.89 -38.27 6.97
N SER A 164 5.71 -37.84 5.72
CA SER A 164 4.53 -38.21 4.95
C SER A 164 4.90 -38.91 3.65
N GLN A 165 4.07 -39.88 3.27
CA GLN A 165 4.03 -40.43 1.92
C GLN A 165 2.80 -39.87 1.21
N THR A 166 3.03 -38.85 0.39
CA THR A 166 2.02 -38.16 -0.39
C THR A 166 2.01 -38.71 -1.81
N PRO A 167 0.85 -39.14 -2.34
CA PRO A 167 0.75 -39.59 -3.74
C PRO A 167 1.20 -38.49 -4.72
N GLN A 168 1.84 -38.88 -5.82
CA GLN A 168 2.27 -37.95 -6.85
C GLN A 168 1.08 -37.18 -7.45
N THR A 169 1.05 -35.86 -7.24
CA THR A 169 -0.02 -34.99 -7.73
C THR A 169 0.40 -34.09 -8.90
N GLY A 170 1.63 -34.25 -9.42
CA GLY A 170 2.21 -33.36 -10.43
C GLY A 170 1.37 -33.21 -11.72
N LEU A 171 0.69 -34.27 -12.17
CA LEU A 171 -0.21 -34.19 -13.32
C LEU A 171 -1.40 -33.24 -13.06
N TYR A 172 -1.98 -33.30 -11.86
CA TYR A 172 -3.09 -32.41 -11.46
C TYR A 172 -2.61 -30.96 -11.40
N ASP A 173 -1.41 -30.73 -10.83
CA ASP A 173 -0.83 -29.39 -10.71
C ASP A 173 -0.52 -28.77 -12.08
N TRP A 174 0.01 -29.56 -13.03
CA TRP A 174 0.21 -29.13 -14.41
C TRP A 174 -1.10 -28.79 -15.12
N VAL A 175 -2.12 -29.64 -14.99
CA VAL A 175 -3.44 -29.40 -15.59
C VAL A 175 -4.10 -28.14 -15.01
N LEU A 176 -4.03 -27.96 -13.69
CA LEU A 176 -4.56 -26.77 -13.02
C LEU A 176 -3.82 -25.49 -13.45
N THR A 177 -2.50 -25.57 -13.61
CA THR A 177 -1.68 -24.44 -14.10
C THR A 177 -2.07 -24.08 -15.53
N GLY A 178 -2.21 -25.07 -16.41
CA GLY A 178 -2.67 -24.87 -17.79
C GLY A 178 -4.06 -24.25 -17.86
N LEU A 179 -5.02 -24.75 -17.06
CA LEU A 179 -6.36 -24.18 -16.96
C LEU A 179 -6.36 -22.75 -16.40
N GLY A 180 -5.48 -22.45 -15.45
CA GLY A 180 -5.27 -21.09 -14.92
C GLY A 180 -4.79 -20.12 -15.99
N ALA A 181 -3.81 -20.51 -16.80
CA ALA A 181 -3.32 -19.70 -17.92
C ALA A 181 -4.43 -19.42 -18.96
N VAL A 182 -5.23 -20.44 -19.29
CA VAL A 182 -6.40 -20.29 -20.17
C VAL A 182 -7.43 -19.33 -19.57
N ALA A 183 -7.74 -19.46 -18.28
CA ALA A 183 -8.67 -18.58 -17.59
C ALA A 183 -8.20 -17.11 -17.62
N VAL A 184 -6.92 -16.84 -17.37
CA VAL A 184 -6.34 -15.49 -17.46
C VAL A 184 -6.44 -14.95 -18.89
N ALA A 185 -6.11 -15.74 -19.90
CA ALA A 185 -6.24 -15.33 -21.30
C ALA A 185 -7.70 -15.00 -21.68
N CYS A 186 -8.65 -15.82 -21.24
CA CYS A 186 -10.08 -15.59 -21.42
C CYS A 186 -10.55 -14.32 -20.69
N LEU A 187 -10.07 -14.06 -19.47
CA LEU A 187 -10.39 -12.84 -18.71
C LEU A 187 -9.87 -11.59 -19.42
N ILE A 188 -8.62 -11.60 -19.89
CA ILE A 188 -8.03 -10.51 -20.68
C ILE A 188 -8.85 -10.29 -21.96
N GLY A 189 -9.22 -11.36 -22.66
CA GLY A 189 -10.08 -11.30 -23.83
C GLY A 189 -11.47 -10.70 -23.55
N ALA A 190 -12.12 -11.13 -22.47
CA ALA A 190 -13.42 -10.61 -22.05
C ALA A 190 -13.36 -9.10 -21.72
N ILE A 191 -12.31 -8.67 -21.00
CA ILE A 191 -12.09 -7.25 -20.68
C ILE A 191 -11.82 -6.44 -21.97
N TRP A 192 -10.98 -6.95 -22.87
CA TRP A 192 -10.62 -6.29 -24.11
C TRP A 192 -11.84 -6.10 -25.05
N TRP A 193 -12.57 -7.17 -25.31
CA TRP A 193 -13.75 -7.14 -26.18
C TRP A 193 -14.94 -6.43 -25.52
N GLY A 194 -15.10 -6.57 -24.20
CA GLY A 194 -16.10 -5.85 -23.41
C GLY A 194 -15.88 -4.34 -23.42
N ARG A 195 -14.62 -3.88 -23.35
CA ARG A 195 -14.25 -2.47 -23.50
C ARG A 195 -14.68 -1.91 -24.85
N LEU A 196 -14.46 -2.66 -25.93
CA LEU A 196 -14.85 -2.26 -27.30
C LEU A 196 -16.38 -2.19 -27.44
N ALA A 197 -17.12 -3.14 -26.88
CA ALA A 197 -18.58 -3.15 -26.89
C ALA A 197 -19.21 -2.04 -26.02
N TRP A 198 -18.62 -1.73 -24.85
CA TRP A 198 -19.08 -0.63 -23.99
C TRP A 198 -18.83 0.77 -24.58
N MET A 199 -17.82 0.91 -25.43
CA MET A 199 -17.55 2.18 -26.11
C MET A 199 -18.62 2.52 -27.17
N ASP A 200 -19.30 1.51 -27.73
CA ASP A 200 -20.34 1.66 -28.76
C ASP A 200 -21.74 1.99 -28.19
N VAL A 201 -22.04 1.69 -26.92
CA VAL A 201 -23.43 1.73 -26.39
C VAL A 201 -23.86 3.07 -25.76
N ALA A 202 -22.95 3.99 -25.42
CA ALA A 202 -23.36 5.17 -24.64
C ALA A 202 -23.66 6.43 -25.49
N ALA A 203 -24.85 6.52 -26.06
CA ALA A 203 -25.38 7.78 -26.62
C ALA A 203 -25.22 8.97 -25.63
N PRO A 204 -25.07 10.21 -26.12
CA PRO A 204 -24.72 11.35 -25.27
C PRO A 204 -25.94 11.79 -24.45
N ALA A 205 -25.89 11.56 -23.12
CA ALA A 205 -26.85 12.16 -22.21
C ALA A 205 -26.63 13.69 -22.18
N SER A 206 -27.68 14.39 -22.60
CA SER A 206 -27.75 15.82 -22.84
C SER A 206 -27.38 16.69 -21.63
N ARG A 207 -26.85 17.88 -21.97
CA ARG A 207 -26.62 19.01 -21.08
C ARG A 207 -27.95 19.44 -20.44
N THR A 208 -28.12 19.22 -19.14
CA THR A 208 -28.98 20.07 -18.31
C THR A 208 -28.43 20.17 -16.88
N GLU A 209 -28.53 21.40 -16.36
CA GLU A 209 -28.06 21.85 -15.07
C GLU A 209 -28.68 21.03 -13.94
N THR A 210 -27.87 20.69 -12.94
CA THR A 210 -28.37 20.14 -11.68
C THR A 210 -28.66 21.30 -10.74
N ALA A 211 -29.91 21.74 -10.70
CA ALA A 211 -30.44 22.48 -9.56
C ALA A 211 -30.42 21.57 -8.33
N ALA A 212 -29.92 22.10 -7.21
CA ALA A 212 -29.99 21.46 -5.91
C ALA A 212 -31.45 21.17 -5.51
N PRO A 213 -31.71 20.27 -4.55
CA PRO A 213 -33.06 20.07 -4.05
C PRO A 213 -33.66 21.36 -3.49
N SER A 214 -34.91 21.67 -3.87
CA SER A 214 -35.69 22.82 -3.42
C SER A 214 -35.96 22.87 -1.91
N PHE A 215 -35.62 21.80 -1.16
CA PHE A 215 -35.66 21.80 0.31
C PHE A 215 -34.39 22.40 0.96
N VAL A 216 -33.30 22.60 0.19
CA VAL A 216 -32.06 23.27 0.65
C VAL A 216 -32.09 24.77 0.29
N ALA A 217 -33.11 25.22 -0.45
CA ALA A 217 -33.26 26.58 -0.95
C ALA A 217 -33.40 27.71 0.10
N PRO A 218 -33.86 27.49 1.36
CA PRO A 218 -33.92 28.60 2.32
C PRO A 218 -32.55 28.94 2.94
N TRP A 219 -31.55 28.07 2.80
CA TRP A 219 -30.22 28.26 3.40
C TRP A 219 -29.18 28.72 2.38
N GLY A 220 -29.59 29.61 1.47
CA GLY A 220 -28.71 30.36 0.56
C GLY A 220 -27.87 31.42 1.28
N GLY A 221 -27.46 31.16 2.53
CA GLY A 221 -26.57 32.03 3.30
C GLY A 221 -25.20 32.11 2.64
N ASP A 222 -24.52 33.24 2.86
CA ASP A 222 -23.20 33.55 2.30
C ASP A 222 -22.28 32.33 2.38
N GLY A 223 -21.89 31.75 1.24
CA GLY A 223 -21.23 30.44 1.19
C GLY A 223 -19.91 30.35 1.95
N LYS A 224 -19.42 31.48 2.47
CA LYS A 224 -18.33 31.61 3.45
C LYS A 224 -18.76 31.17 4.85
N LEU A 225 -19.96 31.50 5.31
CA LEU A 225 -20.48 31.13 6.62
C LEU A 225 -20.51 29.61 6.81
N ILE A 226 -21.04 28.86 5.84
CA ILE A 226 -21.09 27.38 5.90
C ILE A 226 -19.67 26.79 5.98
N LEU A 227 -18.71 27.36 5.26
CA LEU A 227 -17.32 26.93 5.31
C LEU A 227 -16.69 27.22 6.68
N SER A 228 -16.91 28.42 7.23
CA SER A 228 -16.44 28.78 8.57
C SER A 228 -17.05 27.86 9.63
N LEU A 229 -18.35 27.58 9.55
CA LEU A 229 -19.03 26.65 10.46
C LEU A 229 -18.49 25.22 10.32
N THR A 230 -18.12 24.78 9.12
CA THR A 230 -17.49 23.46 8.93
C THR A 230 -16.14 23.39 9.63
N VAL A 231 -15.31 24.44 9.50
CA VAL A 231 -14.01 24.51 10.20
C VAL A 231 -14.21 24.53 11.72
N VAL A 232 -15.11 25.38 12.22
CA VAL A 232 -15.39 25.50 13.66
C VAL A 232 -15.95 24.18 14.22
N ALA A 233 -16.91 23.55 13.54
CA ALA A 233 -17.48 22.28 13.96
C ALA A 233 -16.44 21.14 13.91
N THR A 234 -15.52 21.16 12.94
CA THR A 234 -14.40 20.20 12.89
C THR A 234 -13.45 20.41 14.06
N ALA A 235 -13.02 21.65 14.32
CA ALA A 235 -12.13 21.95 15.42
C ALA A 235 -12.77 21.59 16.77
N ALA A 236 -14.05 21.93 16.97
CA ALA A 236 -14.78 21.58 18.17
C ALA A 236 -14.97 20.05 18.31
N PHE A 237 -15.27 19.34 17.21
CA PHE A 237 -15.31 17.87 17.22
C PHE A 237 -13.95 17.26 17.63
N TYR A 238 -12.86 17.80 17.11
CA TYR A 238 -11.52 17.26 17.31
C TYR A 238 -10.93 17.54 18.70
N PHE A 239 -11.06 18.79 19.17
CA PHE A 239 -10.45 19.24 20.42
C PHE A 239 -11.37 19.17 21.64
N SER A 240 -12.66 18.83 21.47
CA SER A 240 -13.59 18.79 22.60
C SER A 240 -13.23 17.66 23.58
N PRO A 241 -12.99 17.97 24.87
CA PRO A 241 -12.85 16.93 25.89
C PRO A 241 -14.20 16.32 26.29
N TRP A 242 -15.32 16.89 25.85
CA TRP A 242 -16.68 16.44 26.20
C TRP A 242 -17.25 15.60 25.06
N ALA A 243 -17.51 14.32 25.32
CA ALA A 243 -18.03 13.38 24.31
C ALA A 243 -19.36 13.85 23.69
N TRP A 244 -20.26 14.42 24.50
CA TRP A 244 -21.55 14.94 24.03
C TRP A 244 -21.40 16.14 23.09
N LEU A 245 -20.50 17.07 23.41
CA LEU A 245 -20.20 18.20 22.53
C LEU A 245 -19.60 17.71 21.21
N ALA A 246 -18.69 16.74 21.25
CA ALA A 246 -18.14 16.13 20.05
C ALA A 246 -19.22 15.46 19.19
N LEU A 247 -20.19 14.75 19.79
CA LEU A 247 -21.34 14.19 19.06
C LEU A 247 -22.22 15.26 18.41
N ILE A 248 -22.50 16.36 19.12
CA ILE A 248 -23.27 17.49 18.58
C ILE A 248 -22.52 18.12 17.40
N CYS A 249 -21.22 18.33 17.53
CA CYS A 249 -20.38 18.85 16.45
C CYS A 249 -20.31 17.88 15.26
N LEU A 250 -20.28 16.57 15.50
CA LEU A 250 -20.32 15.55 14.45
C LEU A 250 -21.66 15.56 13.71
N ALA A 251 -22.79 15.70 14.42
CA ALA A 251 -24.11 15.84 13.81
C ALA A 251 -24.20 17.14 12.99
N ALA A 252 -23.67 18.25 13.51
CA ALA A 252 -23.59 19.52 12.78
C ALA A 252 -22.73 19.37 11.52
N LEU A 253 -21.58 18.70 11.59
CA LEU A 253 -20.74 18.39 10.44
C LEU A 253 -21.49 17.56 9.39
N ALA A 254 -22.24 16.55 9.80
CA ALA A 254 -23.06 15.75 8.89
C ALA A 254 -24.04 16.63 8.10
N VAL A 255 -24.76 17.54 8.78
CA VAL A 255 -25.67 18.50 8.15
C VAL A 255 -24.92 19.44 7.19
N LEU A 256 -23.80 20.01 7.63
CA LEU A 256 -22.99 20.93 6.81
C LEU A 256 -22.44 20.24 5.54
N VAL A 257 -21.99 18.99 5.64
CA VAL A 257 -21.51 18.18 4.51
C VAL A 257 -22.65 17.75 3.59
N ILE A 258 -23.84 17.49 4.12
CA ILE A 258 -25.05 17.26 3.31
C ILE A 258 -25.38 18.50 2.49
N ILE A 259 -25.29 19.70 3.06
CA ILE A 259 -25.53 20.95 2.34
C ILE A 259 -24.40 21.21 1.31
N ARG A 260 -23.14 21.08 1.73
CA ARG A 260 -21.93 21.36 0.93
C ARG A 260 -20.96 20.19 0.91
N LEU A 261 -21.20 19.23 0.00
CA LEU A 261 -20.29 18.10 -0.21
C LEU A 261 -18.86 18.55 -0.55
N ASP A 262 -18.71 19.65 -1.28
CA ASP A 262 -17.40 20.23 -1.61
C ASP A 262 -16.63 20.78 -0.40
N ALA A 263 -17.30 21.09 0.72
CA ALA A 263 -16.65 21.43 1.97
C ALA A 263 -16.18 20.16 2.69
N GLY A 264 -16.99 19.10 2.70
CA GLY A 264 -16.61 17.80 3.24
C GLY A 264 -15.42 17.17 2.50
N LEU A 265 -15.44 17.17 1.16
CA LEU A 265 -14.32 16.62 0.38
C LEU A 265 -13.02 17.42 0.61
N ALA A 266 -13.14 18.74 0.81
CA ALA A 266 -12.01 19.59 1.18
C ALA A 266 -11.51 19.27 2.61
N LEU A 267 -12.42 18.97 3.53
CA LEU A 267 -12.09 18.53 4.88
C LEU A 267 -11.29 17.21 4.86
N VAL A 268 -11.72 16.21 4.07
CA VAL A 268 -10.96 14.96 3.87
C VAL A 268 -9.52 15.24 3.44
N ALA A 269 -9.31 16.15 2.47
CA ALA A 269 -7.97 16.51 2.00
C ALA A 269 -7.12 17.21 3.08
N ALA A 270 -7.71 18.03 3.94
CA ALA A 270 -7.01 18.72 5.03
C ALA A 270 -6.68 17.80 6.21
N THR A 271 -7.56 16.83 6.52
CA THR A 271 -7.43 15.97 7.70
C THR A 271 -6.71 14.66 7.43
N ALA A 272 -6.48 14.30 6.17
CA ALA A 272 -5.72 13.11 5.77
C ALA A 272 -4.44 12.83 6.59
N PRO A 273 -3.52 13.80 6.81
CA PRO A 273 -2.29 13.53 7.56
C PRO A 273 -2.52 13.25 9.05
N PHE A 274 -3.68 13.62 9.61
CA PHE A 274 -4.00 13.46 11.03
C PHE A 274 -4.63 12.10 11.37
N TYR A 275 -4.49 11.10 10.51
CA TYR A 275 -5.06 9.76 10.74
C TYR A 275 -4.48 9.05 11.98
N LEU A 276 -3.25 9.39 12.38
CA LEU A 276 -2.60 8.88 13.61
C LEU A 276 -3.06 9.60 14.88
N GLN A 277 -3.91 10.63 14.75
CA GLN A 277 -4.41 11.44 15.86
C GLN A 277 -5.94 11.30 15.93
N PRO A 278 -6.46 10.13 16.35
CA PRO A 278 -7.90 9.90 16.39
C PRO A 278 -8.56 10.63 17.56
N VAL A 279 -9.85 10.94 17.41
CA VAL A 279 -10.70 11.46 18.48
C VAL A 279 -11.20 10.31 19.34
N ALA A 280 -10.99 10.37 20.66
CA ALA A 280 -11.50 9.38 21.59
C ALA A 280 -12.97 9.68 21.94
N LEU A 281 -13.89 8.75 21.64
CA LEU A 281 -15.30 8.83 22.00
C LEU A 281 -15.76 7.50 22.61
N PHE A 282 -16.26 7.54 23.85
CA PHE A 282 -16.76 6.38 24.59
C PHE A 282 -15.77 5.19 24.60
N GLY A 283 -14.48 5.46 24.80
CA GLY A 283 -13.44 4.43 24.85
C GLY A 283 -13.01 3.87 23.49
N ARG A 284 -13.50 4.44 22.37
CA ARG A 284 -13.09 4.08 21.00
C ARG A 284 -12.41 5.25 20.31
N ALA A 285 -11.48 4.95 19.42
CA ALA A 285 -10.73 5.92 18.64
C ALA A 285 -11.31 6.09 17.22
N PHE A 286 -11.64 7.31 16.83
CA PHE A 286 -12.22 7.64 15.52
C PHE A 286 -11.29 8.58 14.74
N SER A 287 -10.78 8.11 13.60
CA SER A 287 -9.98 8.93 12.69
C SER A 287 -10.84 10.02 12.05
N VAL A 288 -10.33 11.26 12.03
CA VAL A 288 -11.06 12.41 11.47
C VAL A 288 -11.20 12.29 9.95
N VAL A 289 -10.18 11.77 9.26
CA VAL A 289 -10.24 11.57 7.81
C VAL A 289 -11.24 10.48 7.44
N GLU A 290 -11.29 9.37 8.18
CA GLU A 290 -12.28 8.31 7.98
C GLU A 290 -13.70 8.85 8.23
N THR A 291 -13.89 9.55 9.35
CA THR A 291 -15.18 10.17 9.72
C THR A 291 -15.66 11.15 8.64
N ALA A 292 -14.78 12.06 8.18
CA ALA A 292 -15.10 12.99 7.11
C ALA A 292 -15.42 12.28 5.79
N THR A 293 -14.69 11.20 5.47
CA THR A 293 -14.92 10.40 4.26
C THR A 293 -16.28 9.71 4.29
N LEU A 294 -16.66 9.12 5.42
CA LEU A 294 -17.96 8.47 5.61
C LEU A 294 -19.12 9.48 5.54
N LEU A 295 -18.97 10.66 6.15
CA LEU A 295 -19.97 11.74 6.02
C LEU A 295 -20.11 12.21 4.57
N CYS A 296 -18.99 12.33 3.84
CA CYS A 296 -19.01 12.66 2.42
C CYS A 296 -19.69 11.56 1.61
N LEU A 297 -19.42 10.29 1.91
CA LEU A 297 -20.01 9.14 1.24
C LEU A 297 -21.52 9.10 1.44
N ALA A 298 -21.99 9.33 2.67
CA ALA A 298 -23.42 9.42 2.98
C ALA A 298 -24.08 10.60 2.23
N SER A 299 -23.49 11.80 2.27
CA SER A 299 -23.96 12.98 1.53
C SER A 299 -23.99 12.72 0.01
N TRP A 300 -22.95 12.09 -0.52
CA TRP A 300 -22.84 11.72 -1.92
C TRP A 300 -23.90 10.69 -2.33
N ALA A 301 -24.06 9.61 -1.57
CA ALA A 301 -25.05 8.56 -1.83
C ALA A 301 -26.47 9.13 -1.82
N LEU A 302 -26.79 9.98 -0.83
CA LEU A 302 -28.08 10.68 -0.75
C LEU A 302 -28.34 11.52 -2.01
N ARG A 303 -27.33 12.24 -2.51
CA ARG A 303 -27.42 13.01 -3.76
C ARG A 303 -27.65 12.12 -4.98
N GLN A 304 -27.04 10.93 -5.03
CA GLN A 304 -27.27 9.96 -6.12
C GLN A 304 -28.69 9.40 -6.08
N VAL A 305 -29.21 9.02 -4.90
CA VAL A 305 -30.58 8.53 -4.73
C VAL A 305 -31.59 9.60 -5.18
N PHE A 306 -31.40 10.86 -4.79
CA PHE A 306 -32.28 11.94 -5.24
C PHE A 306 -32.18 12.22 -6.74
N ALA A 307 -30.98 12.13 -7.32
CA ALA A 307 -30.80 12.27 -8.77
C ALA A 307 -31.52 11.15 -9.53
N TRP A 308 -31.40 9.90 -9.05
CA TRP A 308 -32.10 8.75 -9.60
C TRP A 308 -33.62 8.90 -9.48
N ARG A 309 -34.16 9.26 -8.31
CA ARG A 309 -35.61 9.50 -8.13
C ARG A 309 -36.18 10.56 -9.07
N ARG A 310 -35.40 11.60 -9.39
CA ARG A 310 -35.84 12.68 -10.31
C ARG A 310 -35.73 12.32 -11.78
N ARG A 311 -34.75 11.50 -12.16
CA ARG A 311 -34.36 11.29 -13.57
C ARG A 311 -34.47 9.83 -14.03
N HIS A 312 -34.86 8.92 -13.14
CA HIS A 312 -34.84 7.46 -13.32
C HIS A 312 -33.51 6.92 -13.85
N ALA A 313 -32.42 7.67 -13.65
CA ALA A 313 -31.10 7.34 -14.15
C ALA A 313 -30.04 7.87 -13.19
N PHE A 314 -28.99 7.08 -12.97
CA PHE A 314 -27.80 7.57 -12.29
C PHE A 314 -27.04 8.52 -13.22
N PRO A 315 -26.58 9.70 -12.75
CA PRO A 315 -25.86 10.68 -13.56
C PRO A 315 -24.40 10.25 -13.84
N TRP A 316 -24.14 8.95 -13.90
CA TRP A 316 -22.81 8.39 -14.06
C TRP A 316 -22.38 8.59 -15.52
N ARG A 317 -21.25 9.26 -15.70
CA ARG A 317 -20.65 9.41 -17.04
C ARG A 317 -19.97 8.10 -17.42
N ARG A 318 -19.77 7.87 -18.72
CA ARG A 318 -18.96 6.76 -19.27
C ARG A 318 -17.67 6.58 -18.45
N ALA A 319 -17.38 5.34 -18.08
CA ALA A 319 -16.16 4.97 -17.37
C ALA A 319 -14.94 5.27 -18.27
N THR A 320 -13.91 5.85 -17.66
CA THR A 320 -12.59 6.02 -18.29
C THR A 320 -11.74 4.78 -18.00
N THR A 321 -10.67 4.59 -18.76
CA THR A 321 -9.67 3.53 -18.47
C THR A 321 -9.03 3.69 -17.10
N LEU A 322 -8.86 4.93 -16.61
CA LEU A 322 -8.41 5.19 -15.24
C LEU A 322 -9.44 4.68 -14.21
N ASP A 323 -10.74 4.86 -14.47
CA ASP A 323 -11.78 4.30 -13.60
C ASP A 323 -11.69 2.76 -13.55
N ILE A 324 -11.42 2.11 -14.69
CA ILE A 324 -11.24 0.64 -14.76
C ILE A 324 -9.98 0.20 -14.00
N ALA A 325 -8.86 0.92 -14.14
CA ALA A 325 -7.63 0.60 -13.43
C ALA A 325 -7.81 0.70 -11.89
N VAL A 326 -8.57 1.70 -11.40
CA VAL A 326 -8.94 1.80 -9.99
C VAL A 326 -9.80 0.62 -9.55
N VAL A 327 -10.81 0.24 -10.35
CA VAL A 327 -11.66 -0.92 -10.04
C VAL A 327 -10.85 -2.22 -10.00
N LEU A 328 -9.93 -2.42 -10.94
CA LEU A 328 -9.06 -3.60 -10.94
C LEU A 328 -8.14 -3.64 -9.73
N PHE A 329 -7.58 -2.50 -9.33
CA PHE A 329 -6.75 -2.39 -8.13
C PHE A 329 -7.53 -2.78 -6.86
N VAL A 330 -8.75 -2.24 -6.71
CA VAL A 330 -9.64 -2.59 -5.59
C VAL A 330 -10.05 -4.06 -5.64
N ALA A 331 -10.44 -4.57 -6.80
CA ALA A 331 -10.86 -5.97 -6.96
C ALA A 331 -9.71 -6.94 -6.64
N THR A 332 -8.49 -6.58 -7.03
CA THR A 332 -7.30 -7.37 -6.70
C THR A 332 -7.03 -7.40 -5.20
N ALA A 333 -7.11 -6.25 -4.53
CA ALA A 333 -6.96 -6.20 -3.08
C ALA A 333 -8.02 -7.01 -2.34
N ILE A 334 -9.27 -7.00 -2.83
CA ILE A 334 -10.35 -7.85 -2.30
C ILE A 334 -10.04 -9.34 -2.55
N ALA A 335 -9.53 -9.70 -3.73
CA ALA A 335 -9.14 -11.08 -4.03
C ALA A 335 -8.00 -11.56 -3.11
N SER A 336 -7.03 -10.69 -2.83
CA SER A 336 -5.92 -10.97 -1.91
C SER A 336 -6.33 -11.08 -0.44
N LEU A 337 -7.52 -10.59 -0.06
CA LEU A 337 -8.06 -10.81 1.29
C LEU A 337 -8.29 -12.31 1.58
N PHE A 338 -8.65 -13.09 0.56
CA PHE A 338 -8.98 -14.52 0.74
C PHE A 338 -7.77 -15.41 1.02
N VAL A 339 -6.54 -14.90 0.81
CA VAL A 339 -5.29 -15.61 1.11
C VAL A 339 -4.57 -15.06 2.35
N ALA A 340 -5.12 -14.01 2.97
CA ALA A 340 -4.54 -13.41 4.17
C ALA A 340 -4.73 -14.32 5.39
N GLU A 341 -3.63 -14.74 6.02
CA GLU A 341 -3.66 -15.52 7.27
C GLU A 341 -4.26 -14.68 8.40
N GLN A 342 -3.84 -13.41 8.50
CA GLN A 342 -4.33 -12.44 9.47
C GLN A 342 -5.47 -11.62 8.87
N SER A 343 -6.66 -12.21 8.80
CA SER A 343 -7.84 -11.63 8.13
C SER A 343 -8.34 -10.32 8.75
N HIS A 344 -8.25 -10.16 10.07
CA HIS A 344 -8.72 -8.97 10.79
C HIS A 344 -7.94 -7.71 10.38
N VAL A 345 -6.60 -7.79 10.38
CA VAL A 345 -5.72 -6.68 9.98
C VAL A 345 -5.81 -6.44 8.47
N ALA A 346 -5.93 -7.50 7.67
CA ALA A 346 -6.15 -7.39 6.23
C ALA A 346 -7.44 -6.63 5.88
N LEU A 347 -8.55 -6.91 6.58
CA LEU A 347 -9.82 -6.20 6.39
C LEU A 347 -9.70 -4.73 6.78
N ARG A 348 -9.00 -4.44 7.89
CA ARG A 348 -8.76 -3.07 8.33
C ARG A 348 -7.98 -2.30 7.26
N GLU A 349 -6.86 -2.84 6.77
CA GLU A 349 -6.06 -2.21 5.73
C GLU A 349 -6.86 -2.04 4.43
N LEU A 350 -7.54 -3.08 3.96
CA LEU A 350 -8.38 -3.01 2.77
C LEU A 350 -9.38 -1.84 2.87
N ARG A 351 -10.03 -1.67 4.04
CA ARG A 351 -10.96 -0.57 4.28
C ARG A 351 -10.25 0.79 4.20
N VAL A 352 -9.19 1.01 4.99
CA VAL A 352 -8.63 2.35 5.23
C VAL A 352 -7.62 2.80 4.18
N LEU A 353 -6.88 1.88 3.54
CA LEU A 353 -5.83 2.19 2.56
C LEU A 353 -6.25 1.99 1.11
N ILE A 354 -7.37 1.29 0.86
CA ILE A 354 -7.79 0.94 -0.50
C ILE A 354 -9.22 1.40 -0.75
N LEU A 355 -10.20 0.91 0.00
CA LEU A 355 -11.61 1.21 -0.25
C LEU A 355 -11.96 2.67 0.01
N GLU A 356 -11.63 3.22 1.18
CA GLU A 356 -11.97 4.60 1.52
C GLU A 356 -11.31 5.63 0.58
N PRO A 357 -10.00 5.55 0.26
CA PRO A 357 -9.39 6.40 -0.75
C PRO A 357 -9.98 6.22 -2.16
N ALA A 358 -10.31 4.99 -2.59
CA ALA A 358 -10.95 4.74 -3.87
C ALA A 358 -12.39 5.30 -3.93
N LEU A 359 -13.13 5.23 -2.82
CA LEU A 359 -14.45 5.87 -2.67
C LEU A 359 -14.32 7.39 -2.69
N PHE A 360 -13.27 7.95 -2.08
CA PHE A 360 -12.96 9.38 -2.19
C PHE A 360 -12.71 9.79 -3.64
N PHE A 361 -11.93 9.00 -4.38
CA PHE A 361 -11.79 9.18 -5.83
C PHE A 361 -13.14 9.10 -6.55
N LEU A 362 -13.98 8.10 -6.27
CA LEU A 362 -15.31 7.96 -6.88
C LEU A 362 -16.19 9.20 -6.62
N MET A 363 -16.15 9.76 -5.41
CA MET A 363 -16.88 10.98 -5.06
C MET A 363 -16.36 12.18 -5.84
N LEU A 364 -15.04 12.37 -5.93
CA LEU A 364 -14.42 13.44 -6.75
C LEU A 364 -14.76 13.29 -8.23
N ARG A 365 -14.70 12.05 -8.72
CA ARG A 365 -14.95 11.63 -10.10
C ARG A 365 -16.39 11.97 -10.52
N THR A 366 -17.37 11.68 -9.68
CA THR A 366 -18.80 11.76 -10.05
C THR A 366 -19.45 13.09 -9.64
N SER A 367 -18.85 13.82 -8.69
CA SER A 367 -19.33 15.14 -8.29
C SER A 367 -19.04 16.20 -9.35
N ARG A 368 -20.03 17.06 -9.65
CA ARG A 368 -19.87 18.19 -10.57
C ARG A 368 -19.23 19.39 -9.85
N LEU A 369 -17.93 19.31 -9.59
CA LEU A 369 -17.18 20.36 -8.93
C LEU A 369 -16.86 21.52 -9.90
N ARG A 370 -17.06 22.76 -9.45
CA ARG A 370 -16.63 23.99 -10.13
C ARG A 370 -15.16 24.26 -9.84
N SER A 371 -14.50 25.04 -10.69
CA SER A 371 -13.08 25.42 -10.54
C SER A 371 -12.75 25.96 -9.13
N ARG A 372 -13.60 26.83 -8.56
CA ARG A 372 -13.43 27.36 -7.19
C ARG A 372 -13.45 26.26 -6.12
N GLN A 373 -14.24 25.21 -6.32
CA GLN A 373 -14.36 24.09 -5.37
C GLN A 373 -13.15 23.15 -5.47
N VAL A 374 -12.65 22.92 -6.68
CA VAL A 374 -11.40 22.18 -6.93
C VAL A 374 -10.21 22.88 -6.31
N TRP A 375 -10.10 24.19 -6.49
CA TRP A 375 -9.05 24.94 -5.81
C TRP A 375 -9.19 24.89 -4.29
N ARG A 376 -10.41 24.83 -3.73
CA ARG A 376 -10.58 24.63 -2.29
C ARG A 376 -10.00 23.29 -1.81
N LEU A 377 -10.17 22.22 -2.58
CA LEU A 377 -9.57 20.91 -2.28
C LEU A 377 -8.04 21.01 -2.24
N VAL A 378 -7.43 21.66 -3.26
CA VAL A 378 -5.97 21.88 -3.32
C VAL A 378 -5.50 22.76 -2.16
N ASP A 379 -6.19 23.88 -1.91
CA ASP A 379 -5.89 24.79 -0.81
C ASP A 379 -6.00 24.07 0.56
N SER A 380 -6.89 23.08 0.69
CA SER A 380 -7.09 22.28 1.91
C SER A 380 -6.00 21.22 2.10
N LEU A 381 -5.55 20.56 1.03
CA LEU A 381 -4.36 19.70 1.07
C LEU A 381 -3.12 20.51 1.52
N VAL A 382 -2.93 21.71 0.96
CA VAL A 382 -1.84 22.61 1.33
C VAL A 382 -1.95 23.05 2.79
N LEU A 383 -3.17 23.34 3.27
CA LEU A 383 -3.41 23.69 4.67
C LEU A 383 -3.06 22.52 5.61
N GLY A 384 -3.45 21.28 5.27
CA GLY A 384 -3.07 20.08 6.03
C GLY A 384 -1.54 19.95 6.13
N GLY A 385 -0.83 20.08 5.01
CA GLY A 385 0.64 20.12 4.98
C GLY A 385 1.25 21.23 5.81
N LEU A 386 0.68 22.45 5.74
CA LEU A 386 1.18 23.59 6.51
C LEU A 386 1.01 23.37 8.02
N LEU A 387 -0.10 22.78 8.46
CA LEU A 387 -0.31 22.45 9.86
C LEU A 387 0.71 21.40 10.34
N VAL A 388 0.93 20.33 9.57
CA VAL A 388 1.97 19.32 9.85
C VAL A 388 3.36 19.95 9.94
N ALA A 389 3.72 20.81 8.98
CA ALA A 389 5.00 21.52 8.99
C ALA A 389 5.13 22.44 10.20
N SER A 390 4.07 23.19 10.53
CA SER A 390 4.09 24.12 11.66
C SER A 390 4.27 23.38 12.99
N ILE A 391 3.51 22.29 13.21
CA ILE A 391 3.65 21.43 14.40
C ILE A 391 5.08 20.90 14.50
N GLY A 392 5.60 20.32 13.41
CA GLY A 392 6.93 19.74 13.39
C GLY A 392 8.05 20.75 13.61
N LEU A 393 7.95 21.95 13.03
CA LEU A 393 8.94 23.01 13.22
C LEU A 393 8.94 23.54 14.65
N VAL A 394 7.76 23.69 15.27
CA VAL A 394 7.64 24.07 16.69
C VAL A 394 8.23 22.99 17.59
N GLN A 395 7.86 21.72 17.39
CA GLN A 395 8.44 20.58 18.11
C GLN A 395 9.96 20.52 17.98
N TYR A 396 10.49 20.69 16.76
CA TYR A 396 11.92 20.70 16.51
C TYR A 396 12.63 21.87 17.21
N ALA A 397 12.04 23.07 17.19
CA ALA A 397 12.58 24.24 17.88
C ALA A 397 12.60 24.08 19.41
N LEU A 398 11.55 23.47 19.98
CA LEU A 398 11.44 23.20 21.42
C LEU A 398 12.22 21.96 21.88
N GLY A 399 12.69 21.12 20.95
CA GLY A 399 13.37 19.87 21.28
C GLY A 399 12.44 18.76 21.77
N THR A 400 11.15 18.85 21.51
CA THR A 400 10.13 17.85 21.87
C THR A 400 9.76 16.99 20.67
N ASP A 401 9.35 15.73 20.89
CA ASP A 401 8.88 14.80 19.83
C ASP A 401 9.83 14.70 18.62
N ILE A 402 11.13 14.67 18.89
CA ILE A 402 12.19 14.44 17.89
C ILE A 402 12.71 13.00 18.01
N ILE A 403 13.07 12.40 16.89
CA ILE A 403 13.80 11.13 16.88
C ILE A 403 15.29 11.44 16.73
N THR A 404 16.08 10.95 17.67
CA THR A 404 17.54 10.92 17.58
C THR A 404 17.97 9.68 16.82
N ALA A 405 18.67 9.88 15.71
CA ALA A 405 19.22 8.83 14.88
C ALA A 405 20.69 8.55 15.27
N GLU A 406 21.48 8.03 14.33
CA GLU A 406 22.89 7.70 14.53
C GLU A 406 23.66 8.86 15.17
N GLU A 407 24.42 8.57 16.24
CA GLU A 407 25.23 9.54 16.99
C GLU A 407 24.43 10.74 17.55
N GLY A 408 23.15 10.54 17.90
CA GLY A 408 22.31 11.59 18.51
C GLY A 408 21.76 12.59 17.50
N PHE A 409 21.84 12.30 16.21
CA PHE A 409 21.43 13.22 15.15
C PHE A 409 19.91 13.47 15.15
N ARG A 410 19.49 14.72 15.39
CA ARG A 410 18.08 15.10 15.59
C ARG A 410 17.30 15.18 14.27
N ARG A 411 16.16 14.49 14.19
CA ARG A 411 15.27 14.48 13.02
C ARG A 411 13.85 14.90 13.38
N LEU A 412 13.26 15.74 12.53
CA LEU A 412 11.88 16.21 12.68
C LEU A 412 10.88 15.10 12.28
N VAL A 413 9.92 14.82 13.18
CA VAL A 413 8.91 13.76 13.00
C VAL A 413 7.48 14.30 12.87
N SER A 414 7.19 15.47 13.46
CA SER A 414 5.83 16.05 13.48
C SER A 414 4.83 15.08 14.13
N ILE A 415 3.63 14.95 13.55
CA ILE A 415 2.54 14.07 14.01
C ILE A 415 2.69 12.60 13.60
N TYR A 416 3.81 12.23 12.96
CA TYR A 416 4.09 10.87 12.50
C TYR A 416 4.94 10.10 13.51
N GLY A 417 5.06 8.78 13.30
CA GLY A 417 6.02 7.93 14.02
C GLY A 417 7.40 7.86 13.38
N SER A 418 7.59 8.43 12.18
CA SER A 418 8.85 8.35 11.43
C SER A 418 9.14 9.63 10.64
N PRO A 419 10.38 10.14 10.64
CA PRO A 419 10.76 11.28 9.80
C PRO A 419 10.65 10.95 8.30
N ASN A 420 10.68 9.67 7.92
CA ASN A 420 10.50 9.29 6.52
C ASN A 420 9.07 9.58 6.04
N SER A 421 8.06 9.37 6.90
CA SER A 421 6.66 9.70 6.63
C SER A 421 6.47 11.20 6.39
N VAL A 422 7.16 12.05 7.15
CA VAL A 422 7.21 13.50 6.89
C VAL A 422 7.75 13.79 5.50
N GLY A 423 8.90 13.22 5.16
CA GLY A 423 9.51 13.40 3.83
C GLY A 423 8.61 12.94 2.68
N LEU A 424 7.88 11.83 2.87
CA LEU A 424 6.90 11.31 1.92
C LEU A 424 5.73 12.28 1.71
N TYR A 425 5.13 12.78 2.80
CA TYR A 425 3.97 13.66 2.73
C TYR A 425 4.34 15.07 2.23
N MET A 426 5.40 15.69 2.78
CA MET A 426 5.90 17.00 2.32
C MET A 426 6.30 16.97 0.84
N GLY A 427 6.90 15.85 0.39
CA GLY A 427 7.26 15.61 -1.00
C GLY A 427 6.05 15.61 -1.95
N ARG A 428 4.81 15.44 -1.45
CA ARG A 428 3.60 15.46 -2.30
C ARG A 428 3.09 16.86 -2.53
N ILE A 429 3.33 17.74 -1.57
CA ILE A 429 2.78 19.08 -1.49
C ILE A 429 3.76 20.08 -2.12
N LEU A 430 5.06 19.93 -1.85
CA LEU A 430 6.08 20.87 -2.31
C LEU A 430 6.06 21.10 -3.84
N PRO A 431 5.96 20.07 -4.71
CA PRO A 431 5.95 20.30 -6.16
C PRO A 431 4.70 21.04 -6.64
N ILE A 432 3.56 20.85 -5.97
CA ILE A 432 2.32 21.59 -6.24
C ILE A 432 2.50 23.07 -5.86
N LEU A 433 3.09 23.34 -4.68
CA LEU A 433 3.38 24.68 -4.21
C LEU A 433 4.29 25.44 -5.19
N LEU A 434 5.41 24.82 -5.58
CA LEU A 434 6.36 25.40 -6.51
C LEU A 434 5.76 25.65 -7.89
N ALA A 435 5.00 24.69 -8.43
CA ALA A 435 4.40 24.85 -9.75
C ALA A 435 3.40 26.02 -9.78
N VAL A 436 2.53 26.15 -8.77
CA VAL A 436 1.57 27.27 -8.69
C VAL A 436 2.28 28.60 -8.42
N ALA A 437 3.30 28.64 -7.56
CA ALA A 437 4.07 29.83 -7.27
C ALA A 437 4.79 30.39 -8.51
N LEU A 438 5.41 29.50 -9.30
CA LEU A 438 6.24 29.86 -10.44
C LEU A 438 5.44 30.05 -11.74
N LEU A 439 4.41 29.24 -11.96
CA LEU A 439 3.72 29.13 -13.27
C LEU A 439 2.27 29.63 -13.26
N GLY A 440 1.68 29.87 -12.09
CA GLY A 440 0.30 30.37 -11.97
C GLY A 440 0.12 31.78 -12.55
N ALA A 441 -1.10 32.14 -12.89
CA ALA A 441 -1.50 33.48 -13.29
C ALA A 441 -1.92 34.35 -12.11
N SER A 442 -2.62 33.77 -11.12
CA SER A 442 -3.12 34.54 -9.97
C SER A 442 -1.99 35.01 -9.05
N ARG A 443 -1.68 36.32 -9.06
CA ARG A 443 -0.64 36.92 -8.21
C ARG A 443 -0.81 36.57 -6.72
N ARG A 444 -2.04 36.61 -6.21
CA ARG A 444 -2.34 36.23 -4.83
C ARG A 444 -1.98 34.77 -4.54
N ARG A 445 -2.40 33.83 -5.40
CA ARG A 445 -2.07 32.40 -5.22
C ARG A 445 -0.57 32.18 -5.28
N ARG A 446 0.12 32.83 -6.23
CA ARG A 446 1.58 32.71 -6.37
C ARG A 446 2.32 33.10 -5.10
N VAL A 447 1.97 34.25 -4.53
CA VAL A 447 2.60 34.76 -3.30
C VAL A 447 2.30 33.84 -2.13
N VAL A 448 1.03 33.47 -1.92
CA VAL A 448 0.64 32.58 -0.81
C VAL A 448 1.33 31.22 -0.91
N TYR A 449 1.31 30.59 -2.08
CA TYR A 449 1.93 29.27 -2.28
C TYR A 449 3.46 29.36 -2.18
N GLY A 450 4.07 30.47 -2.62
CA GLY A 450 5.50 30.71 -2.44
C GLY A 450 5.90 30.85 -0.98
N ILE A 451 5.11 31.57 -0.17
CA ILE A 451 5.34 31.71 1.28
C ILE A 451 5.19 30.36 1.97
N VAL A 452 4.13 29.60 1.65
CA VAL A 452 3.86 28.29 2.25
C VAL A 452 4.89 27.24 1.83
N ALA A 453 5.51 27.37 0.66
CA ALA A 453 6.59 26.47 0.23
C ALA A 453 7.79 26.47 1.20
N PHE A 454 8.06 27.59 1.88
CA PHE A 454 9.20 27.71 2.79
C PHE A 454 9.11 26.77 4.01
N PRO A 455 8.08 26.83 4.87
CA PRO A 455 7.97 25.90 6.01
C PRO A 455 7.86 24.44 5.57
N ILE A 456 7.22 24.16 4.42
CA ILE A 456 7.12 22.79 3.86
C ILE A 456 8.51 22.27 3.45
N ALA A 457 9.30 23.10 2.74
CA ALA A 457 10.66 22.73 2.33
C ALA A 457 11.59 22.59 3.54
N ALA A 458 11.51 23.50 4.52
CA ALA A 458 12.27 23.41 5.77
C ALA A 458 11.96 22.11 6.53
N THR A 459 10.68 21.75 6.65
CA THR A 459 10.23 20.50 7.27
C THR A 459 10.75 19.28 6.53
N LEU A 460 10.69 19.28 5.19
CA LEU A 460 11.25 18.21 4.37
C LEU A 460 12.75 18.04 4.60
N ILE A 461 13.51 19.12 4.68
CA ILE A 461 14.95 19.10 4.94
C ILE A 461 15.26 18.58 6.35
N LEU A 462 14.58 19.12 7.38
CA LEU A 462 14.79 18.74 8.78
C LEU A 462 14.30 17.32 9.12
N SER A 463 13.49 16.70 8.26
CA SER A 463 13.17 15.26 8.37
C SER A 463 14.39 14.36 8.16
N PHE A 464 15.39 14.86 7.42
CA PHE A 464 16.57 14.12 6.97
C PHE A 464 16.21 12.73 6.39
N SER A 465 15.07 12.64 5.71
CA SER A 465 14.71 11.44 4.95
C SER A 465 15.58 11.35 3.71
N LYS A 466 16.47 10.34 3.68
CA LYS A 466 17.38 10.07 2.55
C LYS A 466 16.59 9.91 1.24
N GLY A 467 15.48 9.16 1.26
CA GLY A 467 14.62 8.96 0.10
C GLY A 467 13.96 10.24 -0.39
N ALA A 468 13.51 11.11 0.52
CA ALA A 468 12.93 12.39 0.14
C ALA A 468 13.96 13.35 -0.45
N LEU A 469 15.13 13.48 0.18
CA LEU A 469 16.15 14.46 -0.19
C LEU A 469 16.95 14.08 -1.43
N LEU A 470 17.21 12.79 -1.64
CA LEU A 470 18.09 12.32 -2.71
C LEU A 470 17.35 11.82 -3.94
N LEU A 471 16.10 11.36 -3.79
CA LEU A 471 15.29 10.85 -4.90
C LEU A 471 14.02 11.67 -5.11
N GLY A 472 13.18 11.77 -4.08
CA GLY A 472 11.84 12.37 -4.18
C GLY A 472 11.85 13.83 -4.65
N ALA A 473 12.48 14.73 -3.88
CA ALA A 473 12.54 16.15 -4.19
C ALA A 473 13.34 16.44 -5.49
N PRO A 474 14.53 15.84 -5.71
CA PRO A 474 15.26 16.04 -6.96
C PRO A 474 14.46 15.64 -8.21
N LEU A 475 13.85 14.45 -8.22
CA LEU A 475 13.07 14.00 -9.38
C LEU A 475 11.74 14.75 -9.54
N SER A 476 11.16 15.26 -8.45
CA SER A 476 10.02 16.17 -8.53
C SER A 476 10.39 17.50 -9.20
N LEU A 477 11.53 18.09 -8.83
CA LEU A 477 12.03 19.34 -9.43
C LEU A 477 12.41 19.14 -10.90
N LEU A 478 13.03 18.02 -11.24
CA LEU A 478 13.35 17.66 -12.61
C LEU A 478 12.07 17.49 -13.44
N ALA A 479 11.09 16.73 -12.94
CA ALA A 479 9.80 16.56 -13.59
C ALA A 479 9.08 17.90 -13.81
N LEU A 480 9.06 18.78 -12.80
CA LEU A 480 8.49 20.13 -12.91
C LEU A 480 9.16 20.91 -14.06
N GLY A 481 10.49 20.93 -14.10
CA GLY A 481 11.26 21.64 -15.14
C GLY A 481 11.01 21.09 -16.54
N LEU A 482 11.07 19.76 -16.69
CA LEU A 482 10.80 19.06 -17.95
C LEU A 482 9.38 19.36 -18.47
N LEU A 483 8.38 19.31 -17.59
CA LEU A 483 6.98 19.50 -17.96
C LEU A 483 6.64 20.97 -18.27
N ALA A 484 7.30 21.91 -17.57
CA ALA A 484 7.11 23.35 -17.75
C ALA A 484 7.87 23.94 -18.97
N GLY A 485 8.90 23.25 -19.48
CA GLY A 485 9.61 23.59 -20.72
C GLY A 485 11.00 24.21 -20.52
N GLY A 486 11.68 24.53 -21.64
CA GLY A 486 13.14 24.71 -21.71
C GLY A 486 13.80 25.63 -20.67
N ARG A 487 13.24 26.82 -20.41
CA ARG A 487 13.81 27.73 -19.38
C ARG A 487 13.68 27.16 -17.96
N TRP A 488 12.60 26.43 -17.68
CA TRP A 488 12.32 25.83 -16.39
C TRP A 488 13.11 24.54 -16.20
N LEU A 489 13.37 23.78 -17.28
CA LEU A 489 14.32 22.68 -17.25
C LEU A 489 15.72 23.18 -16.83
N ARG A 490 16.21 24.25 -17.46
CA ARG A 490 17.51 24.85 -17.07
C ARG A 490 17.49 25.31 -15.61
N ALA A 491 16.43 25.99 -15.17
CA ALA A 491 16.29 26.42 -13.78
C ALA A 491 16.29 25.23 -12.80
N SER A 492 15.58 24.15 -13.12
CA SER A 492 15.59 22.91 -12.33
C SER A 492 16.97 22.28 -12.29
N LEU A 493 17.68 22.18 -13.42
CA LEU A 493 19.05 21.64 -13.46
C LEU A 493 20.02 22.48 -12.61
N VAL A 494 19.94 23.80 -12.71
CA VAL A 494 20.73 24.71 -11.87
C VAL A 494 20.38 24.54 -10.39
N ALA A 495 19.10 24.43 -10.04
CA ALA A 495 18.67 24.20 -8.67
C ALA A 495 19.12 22.82 -8.14
N LEU A 496 19.14 21.79 -9.00
CA LEU A 496 19.64 20.46 -8.65
C LEU A 496 21.15 20.46 -8.40
N VAL A 497 21.92 21.10 -9.28
CA VAL A 497 23.37 21.25 -9.09
C VAL A 497 23.66 22.07 -7.84
N GLY A 498 23.00 23.22 -7.67
CA GLY A 498 23.14 24.04 -6.46
C GLY A 498 22.73 23.29 -5.18
N GLY A 499 21.65 22.51 -5.24
CA GLY A 499 21.19 21.67 -4.14
C GLY A 499 22.17 20.53 -3.82
N ALA A 500 22.76 19.89 -4.84
CA ALA A 500 23.78 18.85 -4.66
C ALA A 500 25.05 19.42 -4.02
N VAL A 501 25.48 20.61 -4.45
CA VAL A 501 26.60 21.34 -3.83
C VAL A 501 26.27 21.72 -2.38
N ALA A 502 25.07 22.25 -2.13
CA ALA A 502 24.61 22.60 -0.78
C ALA A 502 24.43 21.37 0.13
N ALA A 503 24.26 20.18 -0.44
CA ALA A 503 24.17 18.92 0.30
C ALA A 503 25.53 18.32 0.65
N ILE A 504 26.66 18.83 0.12
CA ILE A 504 28.00 18.32 0.44
C ILE A 504 28.27 18.28 1.97
N PRO A 505 27.94 19.32 2.76
CA PRO A 505 28.08 19.27 4.21
C PRO A 505 27.23 18.17 4.86
N LEU A 506 26.04 17.89 4.30
CA LEU A 506 25.15 16.83 4.81
C LEU A 506 25.79 15.46 4.67
N LEU A 507 26.54 15.20 3.59
CA LEU A 507 27.25 13.94 3.36
C LEU A 507 28.26 13.62 4.46
N ASN A 508 28.79 14.65 5.13
CA ASN A 508 29.73 14.51 6.23
C ASN A 508 29.05 14.29 7.59
N THR A 509 27.71 14.30 7.67
CA THR A 509 26.98 14.01 8.91
C THR A 509 26.92 12.49 9.17
N PRO A 510 26.82 12.04 10.43
CA PRO A 510 26.73 10.61 10.77
C PRO A 510 25.63 9.88 10.00
N ARG A 511 24.52 10.58 9.76
CA ARG A 511 23.37 10.07 9.02
C ARG A 511 23.67 9.69 7.57
N PHE A 512 24.49 10.45 6.87
CA PHE A 512 24.76 10.27 5.44
C PHE A 512 26.13 9.64 5.14
N ARG A 513 27.04 9.56 6.12
CA ARG A 513 28.31 8.83 5.97
C ARG A 513 28.09 7.36 5.63
N SER A 514 27.10 6.71 6.24
CA SER A 514 26.72 5.31 5.99
C SER A 514 25.78 5.11 4.81
N LEU A 515 25.64 6.11 3.91
CA LEU A 515 24.65 6.02 2.84
C LEU A 515 24.92 4.89 1.85
N LEU A 516 26.19 4.69 1.50
CA LEU A 516 26.66 3.63 0.61
C LEU A 516 27.14 2.39 1.37
N ASP A 517 27.02 2.38 2.70
CA ASP A 517 27.38 1.22 3.51
C ASP A 517 26.30 0.13 3.36
N THR A 518 26.67 -0.96 2.69
CA THR A 518 25.81 -2.13 2.50
C THR A 518 26.06 -3.21 3.54
N ARG A 519 26.98 -2.99 4.49
CA ARG A 519 27.34 -3.93 5.55
C ARG A 519 26.75 -3.53 6.91
N GLY A 520 26.28 -2.30 7.05
CA GLY A 520 25.61 -1.81 8.25
C GLY A 520 24.59 -0.69 7.99
N GLY A 521 23.82 -0.35 9.03
CA GLY A 521 22.86 0.76 9.00
C GLY A 521 21.66 0.57 8.08
N THR A 522 21.00 1.68 7.73
CA THR A 522 19.69 1.64 7.05
C THR A 522 19.71 1.02 5.65
N THR A 523 20.82 1.14 4.92
CA THR A 523 20.92 0.59 3.55
C THR A 523 21.06 -0.92 3.59
N PHE A 524 21.85 -1.45 4.54
CA PHE A 524 21.94 -2.89 4.82
C PHE A 524 20.55 -3.52 5.07
N PHE A 525 19.76 -2.96 6.01
CA PHE A 525 18.44 -3.51 6.32
C PHE A 525 17.49 -3.44 5.13
N ARG A 526 17.51 -2.36 4.34
CA ARG A 526 16.68 -2.25 3.13
C ARG A 526 16.97 -3.33 2.10
N ILE A 527 18.25 -3.64 1.85
CA ILE A 527 18.63 -4.71 0.91
C ILE A 527 18.10 -6.07 1.39
N HIS A 528 18.19 -6.35 2.70
CA HIS A 528 17.69 -7.59 3.27
C HIS A 528 16.16 -7.66 3.21
N ILE A 529 15.46 -6.58 3.54
CA ILE A 529 14.00 -6.48 3.39
C ILE A 529 13.60 -6.75 1.94
N TRP A 530 14.32 -6.23 0.95
CA TRP A 530 14.03 -6.48 -0.46
C TRP A 530 14.26 -7.94 -0.87
N ARG A 531 15.33 -8.58 -0.38
CA ARG A 531 15.59 -10.02 -0.60
C ARG A 531 14.47 -10.88 0.02
N SER A 532 14.09 -10.58 1.26
CA SER A 532 12.98 -11.23 1.94
C SER A 532 11.66 -11.02 1.19
N SER A 533 11.39 -9.80 0.74
CA SER A 533 10.18 -9.46 -0.03
C SER A 533 10.13 -10.18 -1.38
N TRP A 534 11.28 -10.32 -2.05
CA TRP A 534 11.37 -11.06 -3.30
C TRP A 534 11.12 -12.55 -3.10
N THR A 535 11.68 -13.14 -2.04
CA THR A 535 11.44 -14.54 -1.66
C THR A 535 9.96 -14.75 -1.32
N MET A 536 9.37 -13.88 -0.50
CA MET A 536 7.94 -13.88 -0.17
C MET A 536 7.05 -13.77 -1.41
N PHE A 537 7.39 -12.90 -2.37
CA PHE A 537 6.66 -12.81 -3.63
C PHE A 537 6.81 -14.07 -4.49
N SER A 538 8.00 -14.67 -4.51
CA SER A 538 8.28 -15.90 -5.26
C SER A 538 7.48 -17.09 -4.74
N ASP A 539 7.27 -17.16 -3.42
CA ASP A 539 6.43 -18.17 -2.76
C ASP A 539 4.92 -17.89 -2.97
N HIS A 540 4.53 -16.62 -3.14
CA HIS A 540 3.12 -16.20 -3.26
C HIS A 540 2.83 -15.32 -4.51
N PRO A 541 3.14 -15.77 -5.74
CA PRO A 541 3.17 -14.90 -6.91
C PRO A 541 1.79 -14.40 -7.37
N TRP A 542 0.71 -15.11 -7.04
CA TRP A 542 -0.61 -14.83 -7.61
C TRP A 542 -1.40 -13.79 -6.85
N LEU A 543 -1.51 -13.92 -5.54
CA LEU A 543 -2.33 -13.01 -4.71
C LEU A 543 -1.52 -12.35 -3.59
N GLY A 544 -0.21 -12.64 -3.50
CA GLY A 544 0.62 -12.24 -2.38
C GLY A 544 0.18 -12.93 -1.08
N VAL A 545 0.63 -12.38 0.04
CA VAL A 545 0.28 -12.79 1.40
C VAL A 545 -0.97 -12.07 1.92
N GLY A 546 -1.56 -11.19 1.11
CA GLY A 546 -2.72 -10.38 1.47
C GLY A 546 -2.38 -9.02 2.11
N PRO A 547 -3.35 -8.10 2.19
CA PRO A 547 -3.18 -6.81 2.87
C PRO A 547 -2.76 -7.00 4.34
N ASP A 548 -1.88 -6.14 4.83
CA ASP A 548 -1.34 -6.07 6.21
C ASP A 548 -0.68 -7.33 6.77
N ASN A 549 -0.41 -8.33 5.92
CA ASN A 549 0.18 -9.61 6.34
C ASN A 549 1.71 -9.65 6.21
N PHE A 550 2.33 -8.62 5.62
CA PHE A 550 3.78 -8.55 5.43
C PHE A 550 4.55 -8.68 6.74
N LEU A 551 4.15 -7.96 7.80
CA LEU A 551 4.83 -8.00 9.11
C LEU A 551 4.96 -9.42 9.65
N TYR A 552 3.83 -10.12 9.67
CA TYR A 552 3.70 -11.47 10.22
C TYR A 552 4.56 -12.46 9.44
N GLN A 553 4.48 -12.40 8.10
CA GLN A 553 5.26 -13.28 7.23
C GLN A 553 6.75 -12.96 7.24
N TYR A 554 7.10 -11.67 7.25
CA TYR A 554 8.49 -11.23 7.35
C TYR A 554 9.11 -11.75 8.65
N ARG A 555 8.53 -11.42 9.81
CA ARG A 555 9.05 -11.82 11.12
C ARG A 555 9.17 -13.34 11.29
N SER A 556 8.18 -14.09 10.81
CA SER A 556 8.02 -15.51 11.13
C SER A 556 8.52 -16.47 10.05
N ARG A 557 8.87 -15.99 8.86
CA ARG A 557 9.30 -16.88 7.78
C ARG A 557 10.44 -16.29 6.97
N TYR A 558 10.29 -15.03 6.53
CA TYR A 558 11.18 -14.47 5.51
C TYR A 558 12.31 -13.60 6.05
N ILE A 559 12.35 -13.30 7.36
CA ILE A 559 13.43 -12.51 7.96
C ILE A 559 14.75 -13.27 7.81
N LEU A 560 15.70 -12.65 7.12
CA LEU A 560 17.03 -13.21 6.99
C LEU A 560 17.73 -13.18 8.36
N PRO A 561 18.48 -14.22 8.75
CA PRO A 561 19.19 -14.26 10.04
C PRO A 561 20.10 -13.05 10.26
N ALA A 562 20.68 -12.49 9.19
CA ALA A 562 21.50 -11.27 9.24
C ALA A 562 20.71 -9.97 9.53
N ALA A 563 19.39 -9.96 9.33
CA ALA A 563 18.51 -8.80 9.50
C ALA A 563 17.68 -8.84 10.79
N TRP A 564 18.05 -9.71 11.73
CA TRP A 564 17.30 -9.98 12.96
C TRP A 564 17.01 -8.77 13.85
N GLN A 565 17.77 -7.67 13.74
CA GLN A 565 17.58 -6.47 14.56
C GLN A 565 16.32 -5.66 14.19
N GLU A 566 15.76 -5.86 13.00
CA GLU A 566 14.54 -5.18 12.57
C GLU A 566 13.40 -6.18 12.28
N PRO A 567 12.90 -6.93 13.27
CA PRO A 567 11.87 -7.95 13.05
C PRO A 567 10.47 -7.37 12.81
N ASN A 568 10.28 -6.08 13.12
CA ASN A 568 8.97 -5.45 13.22
C ASN A 568 8.67 -4.52 12.04
N ILE A 569 9.05 -4.96 10.83
CA ILE A 569 8.86 -4.21 9.60
C ILE A 569 7.59 -4.67 8.89
N SER A 570 6.68 -3.74 8.58
CA SER A 570 5.37 -4.02 7.99
C SER A 570 5.27 -3.76 6.49
N GLN A 571 6.39 -3.41 5.83
CA GLN A 571 6.40 -2.97 4.43
C GLN A 571 7.75 -3.25 3.76
N ALA A 572 7.73 -3.46 2.45
CA ALA A 572 8.91 -3.78 1.66
C ALA A 572 9.82 -2.56 1.44
N HIS A 573 9.34 -1.34 1.73
CA HIS A 573 10.04 -0.09 1.39
C HIS A 573 10.43 0.00 -0.10
N ASN A 574 9.58 -0.55 -0.97
CA ASN A 574 9.66 -0.40 -2.41
C ASN A 574 8.25 -0.62 -2.97
N VAL A 575 7.71 0.37 -3.68
CA VAL A 575 6.31 0.39 -4.13
C VAL A 575 5.92 -0.82 -4.99
N LEU A 576 6.85 -1.34 -5.80
CA LEU A 576 6.58 -2.53 -6.62
C LEU A 576 6.58 -3.79 -5.77
N LEU A 577 7.55 -3.93 -4.86
CA LEU A 577 7.59 -5.05 -3.93
C LEU A 577 6.39 -5.03 -2.96
N ASP A 578 5.94 -3.86 -2.52
CA ASP A 578 4.73 -3.75 -1.71
C ASP A 578 3.49 -4.23 -2.47
N TYR A 579 3.35 -3.88 -3.76
CA TYR A 579 2.27 -4.46 -4.59
C TYR A 579 2.44 -5.97 -4.78
N ALA A 580 3.67 -6.43 -4.99
CA ALA A 580 3.99 -7.83 -5.22
C ALA A 580 3.67 -8.70 -3.99
N THR A 581 4.13 -8.32 -2.81
CA THR A 581 3.93 -9.10 -1.58
C THR A 581 2.50 -9.05 -1.09
N ARG A 582 1.79 -7.92 -1.24
CA ARG A 582 0.40 -7.79 -0.75
C ARG A 582 -0.64 -8.36 -1.71
N MET A 583 -0.38 -8.30 -3.02
CA MET A 583 -1.38 -8.55 -4.06
C MET A 583 -0.91 -9.41 -5.24
N GLY A 584 0.34 -9.87 -5.24
CA GLY A 584 0.91 -10.68 -6.32
C GLY A 584 1.04 -9.95 -7.66
N ILE A 585 1.20 -10.73 -8.72
CA ILE A 585 1.29 -10.27 -10.12
C ILE A 585 0.10 -9.37 -10.51
N PRO A 586 -1.17 -9.71 -10.20
CA PRO A 586 -2.30 -8.83 -10.51
C PRO A 586 -2.19 -7.46 -9.82
N GLY A 587 -1.62 -7.41 -8.61
CA GLY A 587 -1.35 -6.17 -7.89
C GLY A 587 -0.33 -5.28 -8.60
N ILE A 588 0.78 -5.88 -9.06
CA ILE A 588 1.80 -5.20 -9.87
C ILE A 588 1.17 -4.66 -11.16
N ILE A 589 0.41 -5.49 -11.88
CA ILE A 589 -0.26 -5.09 -13.13
C ILE A 589 -1.23 -3.93 -12.89
N ALA A 590 -2.06 -4.01 -11.85
CA ALA A 590 -3.01 -2.95 -11.52
C ALA A 590 -2.29 -1.64 -11.13
N GLY A 591 -1.24 -1.72 -10.32
CA GLY A 591 -0.41 -0.58 -9.92
C GLY A 591 0.29 0.08 -11.10
N VAL A 592 0.95 -0.70 -11.96
CA VAL A 592 1.61 -0.19 -13.18
C VAL A 592 0.59 0.41 -14.15
N TRP A 593 -0.56 -0.25 -14.33
CA TRP A 593 -1.61 0.26 -15.21
C TRP A 593 -2.19 1.59 -14.71
N LEU A 594 -2.41 1.74 -13.40
CA LEU A 594 -2.80 3.02 -12.79
C LEU A 594 -1.81 4.14 -13.16
N GLN A 595 -0.50 3.86 -13.10
CA GLN A 595 0.51 4.85 -13.46
C GLN A 595 0.54 5.16 -14.96
N CYS A 596 0.42 4.14 -15.81
CA CYS A 596 0.30 4.36 -17.26
C CYS A 596 -0.90 5.25 -17.60
N GLU A 597 -2.07 4.98 -17.01
CA GLU A 597 -3.29 5.77 -17.25
C GLU A 597 -3.21 7.18 -16.66
N PHE A 598 -2.59 7.34 -15.49
CA PHE A 598 -2.30 8.65 -14.92
C PHE A 598 -1.49 9.50 -15.90
N TRP A 599 -0.33 9.01 -16.35
CA TRP A 599 0.54 9.78 -17.23
C TRP A 599 -0.08 10.02 -18.61
N ARG A 600 -0.77 9.02 -19.17
CA ARG A 600 -1.50 9.17 -20.44
C ARG A 600 -2.55 10.28 -20.38
N MET A 601 -3.24 10.41 -19.25
CA MET A 601 -4.25 11.45 -19.04
C MET A 601 -3.64 12.81 -18.67
N ALA A 602 -2.57 12.82 -17.88
CA ALA A 602 -1.99 14.04 -17.32
C ALA A 602 -1.06 14.79 -18.29
N LEU A 603 -0.29 14.07 -19.13
CA LEU A 603 0.71 14.67 -20.01
C LEU A 603 0.14 15.74 -20.98
N PRO A 604 -1.03 15.55 -21.61
CA PRO A 604 -1.64 16.60 -22.43
C PRO A 604 -1.96 17.88 -21.64
N LEU A 605 -2.29 17.76 -20.35
CA LEU A 605 -2.72 18.88 -19.50
C LEU A 605 -1.62 19.91 -19.25
N ARG A 606 -0.34 19.58 -19.51
CA ARG A 606 0.75 20.58 -19.49
C ARG A 606 0.56 21.69 -20.53
N ARG A 607 -0.33 21.51 -21.50
CA ARG A 607 -0.62 22.47 -22.57
C ARG A 607 -1.92 23.25 -22.35
N LEU A 608 -2.59 23.08 -21.20
CA LEU A 608 -3.81 23.81 -20.86
C LEU A 608 -3.64 25.33 -21.05
N ARG A 609 -4.64 25.96 -21.65
CA ARG A 609 -4.67 27.43 -21.88
C ARG A 609 -4.77 28.21 -20.57
N ASN A 610 -5.55 27.70 -19.61
CA ASN A 610 -5.65 28.31 -18.28
C ASN A 610 -4.35 28.05 -17.51
N ALA A 611 -3.59 29.11 -17.25
CA ALA A 611 -2.28 29.01 -16.61
C ALA A 611 -2.33 28.46 -15.17
N ASP A 612 -3.37 28.77 -14.40
CA ASP A 612 -3.53 28.24 -13.04
C ASP A 612 -3.79 26.73 -13.07
N HIS A 613 -4.68 26.27 -13.97
CA HIS A 613 -4.95 24.84 -14.15
C HIS A 613 -3.76 24.08 -14.74
N ARG A 614 -3.02 24.70 -15.66
CA ARG A 614 -1.76 24.16 -16.19
C ARG A 614 -0.71 24.01 -15.09
N ALA A 615 -0.55 25.02 -14.24
CA ALA A 615 0.37 24.99 -13.11
C ALA A 615 0.01 23.87 -12.12
N LEU A 616 -1.28 23.71 -11.82
CA LEU A 616 -1.77 22.61 -11.00
C LEU A 616 -1.46 21.25 -11.64
N ALA A 617 -1.74 21.07 -12.94
CA ALA A 617 -1.45 19.82 -13.66
C ALA A 617 0.04 19.46 -13.61
N ILE A 618 0.92 20.43 -13.85
CA ILE A 618 2.38 20.25 -13.77
C ILE A 618 2.80 19.89 -12.34
N GLY A 619 2.24 20.56 -11.33
CA GLY A 619 2.52 20.28 -9.93
C GLY A 619 2.09 18.87 -9.50
N LEU A 620 0.92 18.41 -9.95
CA LEU A 620 0.41 17.06 -9.70
C LEU A 620 1.27 15.98 -10.37
N MET A 621 1.71 16.22 -11.62
CA MET A 621 2.63 15.33 -12.31
C MET A 621 4.02 15.30 -11.65
N ALA A 622 4.55 16.45 -11.23
CA ALA A 622 5.81 16.52 -10.50
C ALA A 622 5.73 15.79 -9.14
N SER A 623 4.61 15.95 -8.43
CA SER A 623 4.29 15.20 -7.20
C SER A 623 4.24 13.68 -7.44
N MET A 624 3.65 13.22 -8.56
CA MET A 624 3.69 11.81 -8.95
C MET A 624 5.10 11.33 -9.33
N GLY A 625 5.92 12.19 -9.94
CA GLY A 625 7.34 11.90 -10.15
C GLY A 625 8.07 11.65 -8.83
N GLY A 626 7.81 12.49 -7.82
CA GLY A 626 8.29 12.31 -6.45
C GLY A 626 7.75 11.05 -5.76
N PHE A 627 6.46 10.73 -5.94
CA PHE A 627 5.84 9.47 -5.48
C PHE A 627 6.65 8.27 -5.97
N LEU A 628 6.91 8.21 -7.28
CA LEU A 628 7.59 7.08 -7.90
C LEU A 628 9.04 7.00 -7.43
N ALA A 629 9.75 8.13 -7.44
CA ALA A 629 11.15 8.23 -7.04
C ALA A 629 11.40 7.81 -5.60
N HIS A 630 10.66 8.41 -4.66
CA HIS A 630 10.77 8.05 -3.24
C HIS A 630 10.24 6.63 -3.00
N GLY A 631 9.24 6.21 -3.78
CA GLY A 631 8.62 4.89 -3.73
C GLY A 631 9.55 3.75 -4.08
N LEU A 632 10.66 3.99 -4.79
CA LEU A 632 11.68 2.96 -5.02
C LEU A 632 12.42 2.55 -3.74
N VAL A 633 12.37 3.37 -2.70
CA VAL A 633 13.13 3.16 -1.46
C VAL A 633 12.31 3.35 -0.19
N ASP A 634 11.01 3.63 -0.26
CA ASP A 634 10.16 3.75 0.92
C ASP A 634 8.68 3.52 0.59
N ALA A 635 7.82 3.33 1.60
CA ALA A 635 6.39 3.07 1.37
C ALA A 635 5.63 4.33 0.94
N SER A 636 5.61 4.54 -0.38
CA SER A 636 5.02 5.73 -0.98
C SER A 636 3.51 5.68 -1.19
N TYR A 637 2.86 4.55 -0.90
CA TYR A 637 1.42 4.36 -1.06
C TYR A 637 0.74 3.86 0.22
N PHE A 638 1.28 2.84 0.89
CA PHE A 638 0.63 2.12 2.00
C PHE A 638 0.64 2.85 3.35
N LEU A 639 0.41 4.16 3.34
CA LEU A 639 0.07 5.00 4.49
C LEU A 639 -1.21 5.77 4.17
N ILE A 640 -2.12 5.92 5.14
CA ILE A 640 -3.50 6.38 4.90
C ILE A 640 -3.51 7.73 4.18
N ASP A 641 -2.75 8.70 4.68
CA ASP A 641 -2.62 10.02 4.10
C ASP A 641 -2.04 10.02 2.67
N LEU A 642 -1.05 9.16 2.40
CA LEU A 642 -0.45 8.99 1.08
C LEU A 642 -1.44 8.35 0.09
N ALA A 643 -2.25 7.37 0.52
CA ALA A 643 -3.30 6.78 -0.30
C ALA A 643 -4.38 7.81 -0.66
N PHE A 644 -4.84 8.61 0.32
CA PHE A 644 -5.76 9.72 0.06
C PHE A 644 -5.15 10.78 -0.89
N ALA A 645 -3.87 11.15 -0.70
CA ALA A 645 -3.18 12.08 -1.59
C ALA A 645 -3.02 11.54 -3.03
N PHE A 646 -2.76 10.24 -3.18
CA PHE A 646 -2.69 9.55 -4.47
C PHE A 646 -4.03 9.60 -5.20
N PHE A 647 -5.12 9.18 -4.54
CA PHE A 647 -6.46 9.20 -5.14
C PHE A 647 -7.03 10.61 -5.37
N LEU A 648 -6.67 11.58 -4.52
CA LEU A 648 -6.92 12.99 -4.79
C LEU A 648 -6.25 13.44 -6.08
N THR A 649 -4.97 13.08 -6.26
CA THR A 649 -4.19 13.42 -7.46
C THR A 649 -4.82 12.82 -8.73
N LEU A 650 -5.24 11.55 -8.69
CA LEU A 650 -5.98 10.92 -9.78
C LEU A 650 -7.29 11.67 -10.08
N GLY A 651 -8.07 11.99 -9.05
CA GLY A 651 -9.35 12.69 -9.18
C GLY A 651 -9.20 14.09 -9.77
N LEU A 652 -8.17 14.84 -9.37
CA LEU A 652 -7.88 16.19 -9.86
C LEU A 652 -7.44 16.18 -11.33
N VAL A 653 -6.54 15.27 -11.73
CA VAL A 653 -6.14 15.12 -13.14
C VAL A 653 -7.34 14.78 -14.01
N GLN A 654 -8.19 13.86 -13.54
CA GLN A 654 -9.38 13.45 -14.26
C GLN A 654 -10.41 14.58 -14.39
N TRP A 655 -10.55 15.43 -13.37
CA TRP A 655 -11.37 16.63 -13.43
C TRP A 655 -10.82 17.66 -14.43
N LEU A 656 -9.50 17.90 -14.42
CA LEU A 656 -8.84 18.83 -15.34
C LEU A 656 -9.03 18.42 -16.79
N ALA A 657 -8.79 17.14 -17.12
CA ALA A 657 -8.98 16.60 -18.47
C ALA A 657 -10.42 16.77 -18.98
N ARG A 658 -11.42 16.66 -18.10
CA ARG A 658 -12.82 16.91 -18.48
C ARG A 658 -13.12 18.37 -18.70
N SER A 659 -12.56 19.25 -17.86
CA SER A 659 -12.82 20.68 -17.96
C SER A 659 -12.37 21.23 -19.31
N GLU A 660 -11.27 20.72 -19.86
CA GLU A 660 -10.76 21.07 -21.18
C GLU A 660 -11.67 20.58 -22.31
N THR A 661 -12.15 19.33 -22.27
CA THR A 661 -13.07 18.82 -23.31
C THR A 661 -14.43 19.53 -23.38
N ASN A 662 -14.82 20.25 -22.32
CA ASN A 662 -16.10 20.98 -22.26
C ASN A 662 -15.93 22.50 -22.48
N ALA A 663 -14.70 23.00 -22.51
CA ALA A 663 -14.35 24.39 -22.78
C ALA A 663 -14.01 24.55 -24.27
#